data_AF-A0A978URD4-F1
#
_entry.id   AF-A0A978URD4-F1
#
_cell.length_a   1.000
_cell.length_b   1.000
_cell.length_c   1.000
_cell.angle_alpha   90.00
_cell.angle_beta   90.00
_cell.angle_gamma   90.00
#
_symmetry.space_group_name_H-M   'P 1'
#
loop_
_entity.id
_entity.type
_entity.pdbx_description
1 polymer ?
#
loop_
_entity_poly.entity_id
_entity_poly.type
_entity_poly.pdbx_seq_one_letter_code
_entity_poly.pdbx_strand_id
1 'polypeptide(L)'
;MQHCAKAMLHVWYKKLISPSPPPFNIITLLPFSLPSPNLLLHLIFLLIAMAGFVTGSDTRDEPPPNRHSASKICKVCGDEIGYKDNGELFVACHVCGFPVCRPCYEYERSEGNQCCPQCNTRYKRHKGCPRVAGDEEDSFDDDFDDEFQVKNHQDDSADHRIHATTNSENGDHYNPQQWHPNGPAFSSFAGSADKEAYSAEEWKDRVEKWKVRQEKRGLFNKEDGNNDQAEEDDYLLAEARQPMWRKVPIPSSKISPYRIVIVLRLVILMFFFRFRILTPAYDAFALWLISVICEIWFALSWILDQFPKWQPINRETYLERLSLRFEREGEPNRLAPIDFFVSTVDPLKEPPIITANTVLSILAVDYPVEKVSCYVSDDGASMLLFDTLSETAEFARRWVPFCKKHNIEPRAPEFYFSQKIDYLKDKVHPNFVKERRAMKREYEEFKVRINALVSKALKKPEDGWVMQDGTPWPGNNTRDHPGMIQVYLGSAGALDVDGKELPRLVYVSREKRPGYQHHKKAGAMNALVRVSAVLTNAPFMLNLDCDHYVNNSKAVREAMCFLMDPNLGKKLCYVQFPQRFDGIDRHDRYANRNVVFFDINMRGLDGIQGPVYVGTGTVFNRQALYGYDPPVSEKRPKMTCDCWPKWCCCCCCGGSRKKSKKKGVVRSLFGGLYTKKKKMMGKNYVRKGSSSMFDLEEIEEGLEGYDELEKSSLMSQKNFEKRFGQSPVFIASTLVEDGGLPEGTNTSSLIKEAIHVISCGYEEKTEWGKEIGWIYGSVTEDILTGFKMHCRGWKSVYCMPKRPAFKGSAPINLSDRLHQVLRWALGSVEIFLSRHCPLWYAYGGKLKYLERFAYINTIVYPFTSIPLLAYCTVPAICLLTGKFIIPTLNNFASIWFMALFLSIIVTGILELRWSGVSLEDWWRNEQFWVIGGVSAHLFAVFQGLLKVLAGVDTNFTVTAKAADDSEFGELYLFKWTTLLIPPTTLIILNMVGVVAGISDAINNGYGSWGPLFGKLFFSFWVIVHLYPFLKGLMGRQNRTPTIVVLWSILLASIFSLIWVRIDPFLPKQVGPILKQCGVEC
;
A
#
# COMPACT_ATOMS: atom_id res chain seq x y z
N MET A 1 19.99 15.22 -48.58
CA MET A 1 19.39 14.08 -47.83
C MET A 1 17.91 14.24 -47.47
N GLN A 2 17.40 15.40 -47.02
CA GLN A 2 15.97 15.52 -46.68
C GLN A 2 14.98 15.33 -47.87
N HIS A 3 15.39 15.57 -49.12
CA HIS A 3 14.51 15.37 -50.28
C HIS A 3 14.25 13.89 -50.64
N CYS A 4 15.22 12.98 -50.47
CA CYS A 4 14.98 11.54 -50.73
C CYS A 4 14.03 10.91 -49.71
N ALA A 5 14.06 11.36 -48.45
CA ALA A 5 13.14 10.88 -47.42
C ALA A 5 11.67 11.24 -47.73
N LYS A 6 11.41 12.43 -48.30
CA LYS A 6 10.05 12.82 -48.75
C LYS A 6 9.56 11.99 -49.93
N ALA A 7 10.45 11.59 -50.86
CA ALA A 7 10.06 10.78 -52.02
C ALA A 7 9.61 9.35 -51.62
N MET A 8 10.33 8.69 -50.70
CA MET A 8 9.97 7.32 -50.28
C MET A 8 8.67 7.26 -49.47
N LEU A 9 8.40 8.23 -48.58
CA LEU A 9 7.12 8.26 -47.85
C LEU A 9 5.92 8.45 -48.78
N HIS A 10 6.06 9.22 -49.86
CA HIS A 10 4.97 9.52 -50.78
C HIS A 10 4.55 8.33 -51.66
N VAL A 11 5.43 7.32 -51.82
CA VAL A 11 5.14 6.05 -52.51
C VAL A 11 4.46 5.06 -51.56
N TRP A 12 4.81 5.06 -50.27
CA TRP A 12 4.19 4.18 -49.27
C TRP A 12 2.77 4.63 -48.88
N TYR A 13 2.54 5.93 -48.74
CA TYR A 13 1.26 6.48 -48.28
C TYR A 13 0.10 6.29 -49.27
N LYS A 14 0.40 6.15 -50.58
CA LYS A 14 -0.61 6.06 -51.65
C LYS A 14 -1.22 4.66 -51.86
N LYS A 15 -0.82 3.65 -51.08
CA LYS A 15 -1.21 2.24 -51.28
C LYS A 15 -2.09 1.64 -50.16
N LEU A 16 -2.55 2.47 -49.21
CA LEU A 16 -3.26 2.04 -47.99
C LEU A 16 -4.71 2.59 -47.86
N ILE A 17 -5.24 3.28 -48.88
CA ILE A 17 -6.59 3.87 -48.83
C ILE A 17 -7.35 3.60 -50.15
N SER A 18 -8.07 2.49 -50.22
CA SER A 18 -9.30 2.29 -51.04
C SER A 18 -10.03 1.00 -50.59
N PRO A 19 -11.37 0.91 -50.62
CA PRO A 19 -12.11 -0.10 -49.85
C PRO A 19 -12.65 -1.31 -50.66
N SER A 20 -13.17 -2.29 -49.90
CA SER A 20 -14.00 -3.45 -50.30
C SER A 20 -13.32 -4.68 -50.94
N PRO A 21 -13.67 -5.92 -50.51
CA PRO A 21 -13.22 -7.17 -51.13
C PRO A 21 -14.35 -7.93 -51.86
N PRO A 22 -14.04 -8.74 -52.88
CA PRO A 22 -14.85 -9.89 -53.30
C PRO A 22 -14.32 -11.20 -52.66
N PRO A 23 -15.17 -12.22 -52.45
CA PRO A 23 -14.82 -13.43 -51.70
C PRO A 23 -14.20 -14.52 -52.59
N PHE A 24 -13.19 -15.23 -52.09
CA PHE A 24 -12.79 -16.53 -52.66
C PHE A 24 -12.43 -17.55 -51.58
N ASN A 25 -13.09 -18.71 -51.64
CA ASN A 25 -12.88 -19.86 -50.78
C ASN A 25 -11.55 -20.55 -51.11
N ILE A 26 -10.78 -20.92 -50.08
CA ILE A 26 -9.76 -21.97 -50.17
C ILE A 26 -9.92 -22.90 -48.95
N ILE A 27 -10.62 -24.02 -49.17
CA ILE A 27 -10.57 -25.24 -48.37
C ILE A 27 -9.92 -26.30 -49.28
N THR A 28 -9.21 -27.28 -48.70
CA THR A 28 -8.37 -28.31 -49.39
C THR A 28 -7.06 -27.75 -49.94
N LEU A 29 -5.85 -28.32 -49.79
CA LEU A 29 -5.29 -29.57 -49.21
C LEU A 29 -3.94 -29.24 -48.50
N LEU A 30 -3.10 -30.11 -47.89
CA LEU A 30 -3.00 -31.58 -47.68
C LEU A 30 -2.69 -31.81 -46.15
N PRO A 31 -1.89 -32.78 -45.58
CA PRO A 31 -2.07 -33.20 -44.18
C PRO A 31 -0.83 -33.14 -43.25
N PHE A 32 -1.06 -33.11 -41.93
CA PHE A 32 -0.05 -33.47 -40.92
C PHE A 32 -0.62 -34.48 -39.90
N SER A 33 -0.02 -35.67 -39.87
CA SER A 33 -0.34 -36.73 -38.93
C SER A 33 0.24 -36.43 -37.54
N LEU A 34 -0.61 -36.03 -36.59
CA LEU A 34 -0.26 -35.90 -35.17
C LEU A 34 -0.55 -37.20 -34.41
N PRO A 35 0.35 -37.69 -33.55
CA PRO A 35 0.03 -38.80 -32.66
C PRO A 35 -0.82 -38.34 -31.46
N SER A 36 -2.00 -38.95 -31.31
CA SER A 36 -2.89 -38.92 -30.13
C SER A 36 -3.52 -37.57 -29.72
N PRO A 37 -4.82 -37.32 -30.01
CA PRO A 37 -5.55 -36.14 -29.50
C PRO A 37 -5.96 -36.24 -28.01
N ASN A 38 -5.76 -37.39 -27.37
CA ASN A 38 -6.33 -37.69 -26.05
C ASN A 38 -5.71 -36.89 -24.88
N LEU A 39 -4.46 -36.41 -25.02
CA LEU A 39 -3.81 -35.66 -23.93
C LEU A 39 -4.42 -34.25 -23.75
N LEU A 40 -4.77 -33.60 -24.85
CA LEU A 40 -5.41 -32.27 -24.82
C LEU A 40 -6.84 -32.38 -24.29
N LEU A 41 -7.58 -33.42 -24.70
CA LEU A 41 -8.93 -33.68 -24.19
C LEU A 41 -8.93 -33.97 -22.68
N HIS A 42 -7.98 -34.76 -22.17
CA HIS A 42 -7.85 -35.01 -20.73
C HIS A 42 -7.45 -33.76 -19.94
N LEU A 43 -6.59 -32.89 -20.47
CA LEU A 43 -6.26 -31.60 -19.84
C LEU A 43 -7.46 -30.65 -19.82
N ILE A 44 -8.27 -30.61 -20.88
CA ILE A 44 -9.52 -29.83 -20.93
C ILE A 44 -10.55 -30.40 -19.95
N PHE A 45 -10.70 -31.73 -19.86
CA PHE A 45 -11.57 -32.37 -18.86
C PHE A 45 -11.11 -32.11 -17.42
N LEU A 46 -9.79 -32.11 -17.15
CA LEU A 46 -9.28 -31.74 -15.82
C LEU A 46 -9.53 -30.25 -15.49
N LEU A 47 -9.44 -29.36 -16.47
CA LEU A 47 -9.72 -27.94 -16.31
C LEU A 47 -11.21 -27.65 -16.10
N ILE A 48 -12.10 -28.40 -16.77
CA ILE A 48 -13.56 -28.33 -16.56
C ILE A 48 -13.93 -28.91 -15.20
N ALA A 49 -13.35 -30.05 -14.80
CA ALA A 49 -13.57 -30.65 -13.48
C ALA A 49 -13.05 -29.79 -12.31
N MET A 50 -12.00 -28.99 -12.53
CA MET A 50 -11.52 -27.99 -11.57
C MET A 50 -12.36 -26.70 -11.53
N ALA A 51 -13.21 -26.46 -12.54
CA ALA A 51 -14.05 -25.26 -12.65
C ALA A 51 -15.53 -25.49 -12.30
N GLY A 52 -15.96 -26.75 -12.19
CA GLY A 52 -17.36 -27.15 -11.95
C GLY A 52 -17.64 -27.64 -10.53
N PHE A 53 -17.66 -26.74 -9.54
CA PHE A 53 -18.31 -26.98 -8.24
C PHE A 53 -19.21 -25.80 -7.86
N VAL A 54 -20.34 -25.70 -8.55
CA VAL A 54 -21.53 -24.96 -8.08
C VAL A 54 -22.60 -26.01 -7.84
N THR A 55 -22.74 -26.44 -6.60
CA THR A 55 -23.85 -27.30 -6.18
C THR A 55 -25.08 -26.42 -5.94
N GLY A 56 -26.05 -26.51 -6.84
CA GLY A 56 -27.44 -26.26 -6.44
C GLY A 56 -27.88 -27.34 -5.45
N SER A 57 -28.72 -26.97 -4.49
CA SER A 57 -29.28 -27.90 -3.51
C SER A 57 -30.77 -27.64 -3.36
N ASP A 58 -31.59 -28.53 -3.90
CA ASP A 58 -33.01 -28.60 -3.55
C ASP A 58 -33.14 -28.79 -2.04
N THR A 59 -33.93 -27.92 -1.40
CA THR A 59 -34.30 -28.07 0.00
C THR A 59 -35.45 -29.06 0.14
N ARG A 60 -35.24 -30.11 0.93
CA ARG A 60 -36.34 -30.84 1.60
C ARG A 60 -36.36 -30.42 3.06
N ASP A 61 -37.56 -30.16 3.58
CA ASP A 61 -37.75 -29.63 4.93
C ASP A 61 -37.52 -30.70 6.02
N GLU A 62 -36.65 -30.36 6.97
CA GLU A 62 -36.69 -30.89 8.34
C GLU A 62 -36.45 -29.73 9.34
N PRO A 63 -37.09 -29.72 10.51
CA PRO A 63 -37.09 -28.57 11.41
C PRO A 63 -35.80 -28.47 12.27
N PRO A 64 -35.34 -27.25 12.61
CA PRO A 64 -34.13 -27.05 13.40
C PRO A 64 -34.35 -27.23 14.92
N PRO A 65 -33.32 -27.70 15.66
CA PRO A 65 -33.37 -27.81 17.12
C PRO A 65 -33.19 -26.46 17.84
N ASN A 66 -33.47 -26.47 19.15
CA ASN A 66 -33.79 -25.28 19.94
C ASN A 66 -32.66 -24.26 20.18
N ARG A 67 -33.13 -23.02 20.38
CA ARG A 67 -32.43 -21.75 20.68
C ARG A 67 -31.20 -21.83 21.61
N HIS A 68 -30.11 -21.21 21.16
CA HIS A 68 -29.17 -20.49 22.04
C HIS A 68 -29.33 -18.97 21.87
N SER A 69 -28.97 -18.20 22.90
CA SER A 69 -29.28 -16.77 23.02
C SER A 69 -28.66 -15.92 21.91
N ALA A 70 -29.52 -15.35 21.04
CA ALA A 70 -29.10 -14.35 20.08
C ALA A 70 -28.65 -13.07 20.80
N SER A 71 -27.48 -12.54 20.42
CA SER A 71 -27.01 -11.22 20.87
C SER A 71 -28.05 -10.16 20.46
N LYS A 72 -28.51 -9.34 21.42
CA LYS A 72 -29.47 -8.25 21.17
C LYS A 72 -28.93 -7.14 20.25
N ILE A 73 -27.64 -7.16 19.89
CA ILE A 73 -26.96 -6.07 19.17
C ILE A 73 -26.62 -6.50 17.75
N CYS A 74 -27.11 -5.72 16.78
CA CYS A 74 -26.82 -5.82 15.36
C CYS A 74 -25.32 -5.67 15.12
N LYS A 75 -24.69 -6.70 14.55
CA LYS A 75 -23.25 -6.65 14.26
C LYS A 75 -22.88 -5.75 13.10
N VAL A 76 -23.83 -5.32 12.25
CA VAL A 76 -23.55 -4.44 11.09
C VAL A 76 -23.53 -2.96 11.47
N CYS A 77 -24.56 -2.46 12.18
CA CYS A 77 -24.60 -1.05 12.60
C CYS A 77 -24.12 -0.80 14.03
N GLY A 78 -24.32 -1.75 14.95
CA GLY A 78 -24.07 -1.59 16.39
C GLY A 78 -25.31 -1.32 17.25
N ASP A 79 -26.49 -1.14 16.64
CA ASP A 79 -27.76 -0.87 17.35
C ASP A 79 -28.43 -2.14 17.90
N GLU A 80 -29.46 -1.99 18.73
CA GLU A 80 -30.30 -3.12 19.14
C GLU A 80 -31.13 -3.71 17.97
N ILE A 81 -31.40 -5.02 18.05
CA ILE A 81 -32.20 -5.75 17.08
C ILE A 81 -33.66 -5.72 17.52
N GLY A 82 -34.49 -5.05 16.72
CA GLY A 82 -35.94 -5.01 16.93
C GLY A 82 -36.62 -6.38 16.86
N TYR A 83 -37.85 -6.41 17.37
CA TYR A 83 -38.72 -7.58 17.30
C TYR A 83 -39.44 -7.65 15.96
N LYS A 84 -39.85 -8.85 15.59
CA LYS A 84 -40.84 -9.12 14.54
C LYS A 84 -42.25 -8.86 15.07
N ASP A 85 -43.20 -8.81 14.14
CA ASP A 85 -44.62 -8.57 14.39
C ASP A 85 -45.28 -9.67 15.27
N ASN A 86 -44.61 -10.83 15.43
CA ASN A 86 -44.99 -11.94 16.33
C ASN A 86 -44.32 -11.88 17.73
N GLY A 87 -43.63 -10.80 18.08
CA GLY A 87 -42.96 -10.62 19.37
C GLY A 87 -41.60 -11.33 19.52
N GLU A 88 -41.08 -11.98 18.48
CA GLU A 88 -39.77 -12.65 18.50
C GLU A 88 -38.65 -11.75 17.97
N LEU A 89 -37.41 -11.90 18.46
CA LEU A 89 -36.24 -11.17 17.94
C LEU A 89 -36.06 -11.37 16.42
N PHE A 90 -35.79 -10.29 15.68
CA PHE A 90 -35.59 -10.38 14.23
C PHE A 90 -34.31 -11.14 13.88
N VAL A 91 -34.45 -12.22 13.10
CA VAL A 91 -33.34 -13.07 12.63
C VAL A 91 -33.18 -12.90 11.13
N ALA A 92 -32.17 -12.13 10.72
CA ALA A 92 -31.90 -11.84 9.32
C ALA A 92 -31.53 -13.09 8.49
N CYS A 93 -30.64 -13.95 9.00
CA CYS A 93 -30.20 -15.17 8.31
C CYS A 93 -30.67 -16.43 9.04
N HIS A 94 -31.63 -17.16 8.46
CA HIS A 94 -32.14 -18.42 8.99
C HIS A 94 -31.07 -19.52 9.13
N VAL A 95 -30.01 -19.50 8.30
CA VAL A 95 -28.99 -20.56 8.26
C VAL A 95 -27.99 -20.46 9.39
N CYS A 96 -27.64 -19.26 9.86
CA CYS A 96 -26.58 -19.07 10.85
C CYS A 96 -26.90 -18.09 11.98
N GLY A 97 -28.15 -17.61 12.06
CA GLY A 97 -28.63 -16.73 13.13
C GLY A 97 -27.87 -15.41 13.27
N PHE A 98 -27.15 -14.94 12.23
CA PHE A 98 -26.26 -13.79 12.36
C PHE A 98 -27.04 -12.52 12.77
N PRO A 99 -26.70 -11.89 13.91
CA PRO A 99 -27.46 -10.77 14.44
C PRO A 99 -27.32 -9.52 13.56
N VAL A 100 -28.36 -9.22 12.80
CA VAL A 100 -28.48 -8.05 11.90
C VAL A 100 -29.90 -7.52 12.01
N CYS A 101 -30.07 -6.21 12.22
CA CYS A 101 -31.39 -5.57 12.26
C CYS A 101 -32.08 -5.52 10.88
N ARG A 102 -33.41 -5.36 10.86
CA ARG A 102 -34.25 -5.33 9.63
C ARG A 102 -33.69 -4.34 8.56
N PRO A 103 -33.30 -3.09 8.89
CA PRO A 103 -32.73 -2.16 7.91
C PRO A 103 -31.42 -2.64 7.28
N CYS A 104 -30.48 -3.17 8.08
CA CYS A 104 -29.20 -3.67 7.56
C CYS A 104 -29.38 -4.93 6.70
N TYR A 105 -30.37 -5.76 7.01
CA TYR A 105 -30.74 -6.92 6.17
C TYR A 105 -31.35 -6.48 4.83
N GLU A 106 -32.23 -5.47 4.83
CA GLU A 106 -32.84 -4.95 3.60
C GLU A 106 -31.81 -4.23 2.72
N TYR A 107 -30.88 -3.48 3.30
CA TYR A 107 -29.75 -2.90 2.58
C TYR A 107 -28.87 -3.98 1.95
N GLU A 108 -28.44 -5.00 2.71
CA GLU A 108 -27.59 -6.07 2.16
C GLU A 108 -28.29 -6.87 1.04
N ARG A 109 -29.62 -6.99 1.07
CA ARG A 109 -30.41 -7.58 -0.02
C ARG A 109 -30.54 -6.69 -1.24
N SER A 110 -30.77 -5.38 -1.06
CA SER A 110 -31.08 -4.45 -2.15
C SER A 110 -29.84 -3.88 -2.85
N GLU A 111 -28.86 -3.38 -2.08
CA GLU A 111 -27.68 -2.68 -2.58
C GLU A 111 -26.34 -3.33 -2.17
N GLY A 112 -26.36 -4.24 -1.20
CA GLY A 112 -25.19 -4.99 -0.75
C GLY A 112 -24.91 -6.27 -1.56
N ASN A 113 -24.28 -7.26 -0.91
CA ASN A 113 -23.83 -8.48 -1.58
C ASN A 113 -24.93 -9.56 -1.73
N GLN A 114 -26.18 -9.25 -1.36
CA GLN A 114 -27.33 -10.15 -1.26
C GLN A 114 -27.17 -11.37 -0.32
N CYS A 115 -26.03 -11.47 0.36
CA CYS A 115 -25.62 -12.62 1.16
C CYS A 115 -25.28 -12.22 2.59
N CYS A 116 -25.57 -13.11 3.53
CA CYS A 116 -25.25 -12.93 4.94
C CYS A 116 -23.75 -12.70 5.16
N PRO A 117 -23.33 -11.59 5.81
CA PRO A 117 -21.91 -11.30 6.04
C PRO A 117 -21.14 -12.39 6.79
N GLN A 118 -21.83 -13.22 7.59
CA GLN A 118 -21.23 -14.30 8.35
C GLN A 118 -21.11 -15.63 7.59
N CYS A 119 -22.16 -16.13 6.94
CA CYS A 119 -22.15 -17.45 6.28
C CYS A 119 -22.01 -17.37 4.75
N ASN A 120 -22.14 -16.19 4.16
CA ASN A 120 -22.15 -15.94 2.71
C ASN A 120 -23.27 -16.67 1.94
N THR A 121 -24.27 -17.21 2.64
CA THR A 121 -25.52 -17.70 2.06
C THR A 121 -26.40 -16.51 1.67
N ARG A 122 -27.09 -16.61 0.53
CA ARG A 122 -28.04 -15.59 0.08
C ARG A 122 -29.17 -15.41 1.10
N TYR A 123 -29.57 -14.17 1.33
CA TYR A 123 -30.69 -13.86 2.21
C TYR A 123 -32.03 -14.15 1.52
N LYS A 124 -32.80 -15.13 2.03
CA LYS A 124 -34.22 -15.32 1.64
C LYS A 124 -35.06 -14.10 2.06
N ARG A 125 -36.14 -13.81 1.34
CA ARG A 125 -37.12 -12.74 1.61
C ARG A 125 -37.93 -13.05 2.88
N HIS A 126 -38.02 -12.12 3.83
CA HIS A 126 -39.00 -12.16 4.93
C HIS A 126 -40.32 -11.49 4.48
N LYS A 127 -41.47 -11.90 5.07
CA LYS A 127 -42.77 -11.26 4.82
C LYS A 127 -42.71 -9.77 5.20
N GLY A 128 -43.35 -8.92 4.39
CA GLY A 128 -43.30 -7.45 4.50
C GLY A 128 -42.05 -6.78 3.90
N CYS A 129 -41.00 -7.51 3.51
CA CYS A 129 -39.83 -6.90 2.87
C CYS A 129 -40.00 -6.82 1.33
N PRO A 130 -39.51 -5.74 0.67
CA PRO A 130 -39.56 -5.62 -0.80
C PRO A 130 -38.86 -6.79 -1.53
N ARG A 131 -39.36 -7.11 -2.73
CA ARG A 131 -38.69 -8.04 -3.66
C ARG A 131 -37.42 -7.40 -4.24
N VAL A 132 -36.38 -8.20 -4.44
CA VAL A 132 -35.13 -7.80 -5.12
C VAL A 132 -34.77 -8.82 -6.21
N ALA A 133 -34.02 -8.39 -7.22
CA ALA A 133 -33.61 -9.19 -8.37
C ALA A 133 -33.07 -10.59 -7.97
N GLY A 134 -33.81 -11.62 -8.33
CA GLY A 134 -33.50 -13.02 -8.11
C GLY A 134 -34.01 -13.63 -6.80
N ASP A 135 -34.90 -12.97 -6.06
CA ASP A 135 -35.80 -13.72 -5.16
C ASP A 135 -36.52 -14.82 -5.98
N GLU A 136 -36.73 -16.00 -5.38
CA GLU A 136 -37.37 -17.15 -6.04
C GLU A 136 -38.83 -16.80 -6.39
N GLU A 137 -39.26 -17.06 -7.63
CA GLU A 137 -40.65 -16.87 -8.10
C GLU A 137 -41.54 -18.04 -7.65
N ASP A 138 -41.51 -18.35 -6.35
CA ASP A 138 -42.26 -19.47 -5.80
C ASP A 138 -43.73 -19.07 -5.59
N SER A 139 -44.60 -19.80 -6.29
CA SER A 139 -46.08 -19.80 -6.24
C SER A 139 -46.79 -18.45 -6.42
N PHE A 140 -47.57 -18.38 -7.51
CA PHE A 140 -48.82 -17.62 -7.54
C PHE A 140 -49.75 -18.16 -6.43
N ASP A 141 -50.65 -17.30 -5.93
CA ASP A 141 -51.52 -17.53 -4.75
C ASP A 141 -50.68 -17.46 -3.43
N ASP A 142 -50.70 -16.44 -2.55
CA ASP A 142 -51.84 -15.78 -1.87
C ASP A 142 -51.53 -14.31 -1.38
N ASP A 143 -50.70 -13.53 -2.08
CA ASP A 143 -50.26 -12.18 -1.62
C ASP A 143 -50.94 -11.00 -2.39
N PHE A 144 -52.08 -11.22 -3.08
CA PHE A 144 -52.77 -10.20 -3.90
C PHE A 144 -53.97 -9.50 -3.22
N ASP A 145 -54.54 -10.06 -2.15
CA ASP A 145 -55.83 -9.61 -1.60
C ASP A 145 -55.73 -8.62 -0.41
N ASP A 146 -54.53 -8.38 0.14
CA ASP A 146 -54.30 -7.39 1.21
C ASP A 146 -53.92 -5.98 0.67
N GLU A 147 -53.72 -5.80 -0.64
CA GLU A 147 -53.37 -4.49 -1.25
C GLU A 147 -54.58 -3.74 -1.84
N PHE A 148 -55.77 -4.35 -1.92
CA PHE A 148 -56.99 -3.73 -2.46
C PHE A 148 -58.29 -4.11 -1.71
N GLN A 149 -58.55 -3.47 -0.55
CA GLN A 149 -59.92 -3.35 -0.01
C GLN A 149 -60.31 -1.90 0.30
N VAL A 150 -60.75 -1.18 -0.74
CA VAL A 150 -61.55 0.04 -0.58
C VAL A 150 -62.97 -0.37 -0.20
N LYS A 151 -63.34 -0.23 1.08
CA LYS A 151 -64.71 -0.42 1.54
C LYS A 151 -65.57 0.77 1.16
N ASN A 152 -66.40 0.61 0.14
CA ASN A 152 -67.60 1.43 -0.02
C ASN A 152 -68.65 0.99 1.01
N HIS A 153 -69.14 1.92 1.82
CA HIS A 153 -70.48 1.82 2.40
C HIS A 153 -71.34 2.98 1.89
N GLN A 154 -72.63 2.69 1.72
CA GLN A 154 -73.62 3.57 1.13
C GLN A 154 -73.91 4.79 2.01
N ASP A 155 -74.27 5.90 1.37
CA ASP A 155 -75.43 6.68 1.82
C ASP A 155 -76.15 7.29 0.62
N ASP A 156 -77.49 7.29 0.68
CA ASP A 156 -78.38 7.68 -0.41
C ASP A 156 -79.03 9.05 -0.15
N SER A 157 -79.11 9.86 -1.22
CA SER A 157 -80.16 10.87 -1.50
C SER A 157 -80.18 12.28 -0.85
N ALA A 158 -80.53 13.25 -1.72
CA ALA A 158 -80.93 14.66 -1.50
C ALA A 158 -79.83 15.66 -1.02
N ASP A 159 -79.75 16.92 -1.50
CA ASP A 159 -80.67 17.70 -2.34
C ASP A 159 -79.96 18.81 -3.18
N HIS A 160 -80.73 19.45 -4.06
CA HIS A 160 -80.58 20.75 -4.72
C HIS A 160 -79.70 20.95 -5.98
N ARG A 161 -80.42 21.34 -7.04
CA ARG A 161 -79.99 21.96 -8.31
C ARG A 161 -79.58 23.43 -8.11
N ILE A 162 -78.70 23.97 -8.98
CA ILE A 162 -79.01 25.00 -10.02
C ILE A 162 -77.74 25.44 -10.78
N HIS A 163 -77.92 25.79 -12.06
CA HIS A 163 -76.90 26.30 -12.99
C HIS A 163 -76.21 27.62 -12.58
N ALA A 164 -74.95 27.78 -12.97
CA ALA A 164 -74.47 28.97 -13.70
C ALA A 164 -73.20 28.69 -14.52
N THR A 165 -73.23 29.06 -15.81
CA THR A 165 -72.11 29.00 -16.77
C THR A 165 -71.64 30.41 -17.12
N THR A 166 -70.33 30.63 -17.32
CA THR A 166 -69.70 31.51 -18.35
C THR A 166 -68.17 31.52 -18.14
N ASN A 167 -67.36 31.03 -19.07
CA ASN A 167 -66.67 31.73 -20.19
C ASN A 167 -65.39 32.48 -19.77
N SER A 168 -64.35 32.67 -20.59
CA SER A 168 -63.81 32.10 -21.85
C SER A 168 -62.70 33.07 -22.33
N GLU A 169 -61.96 32.69 -23.39
CA GLU A 169 -61.09 33.52 -24.28
C GLU A 169 -59.60 33.62 -23.89
N ASN A 170 -58.66 33.01 -24.65
CA ASN A 170 -58.12 33.33 -26.00
C ASN A 170 -57.17 34.57 -25.98
N GLY A 171 -56.01 34.64 -26.68
CA GLY A 171 -55.27 33.67 -27.51
C GLY A 171 -54.11 34.36 -28.29
N ASP A 172 -52.98 33.65 -28.47
CA ASP A 172 -51.88 33.76 -29.48
C ASP A 172 -51.29 35.09 -30.00
N HIS A 173 -49.93 35.19 -30.05
CA HIS A 173 -49.19 35.66 -31.24
C HIS A 173 -47.67 35.32 -31.32
N TYR A 174 -47.32 34.52 -32.34
CA TYR A 174 -46.16 34.52 -33.26
C TYR A 174 -44.63 34.63 -32.90
N ASN A 175 -43.88 33.80 -33.64
CA ASN A 175 -42.41 33.65 -33.85
C ASN A 175 -41.94 34.56 -35.04
N PRO A 176 -40.63 34.80 -35.40
CA PRO A 176 -39.77 33.77 -36.08
C PRO A 176 -38.20 33.96 -36.11
N GLN A 177 -37.52 33.05 -36.85
CA GLN A 177 -36.17 33.10 -37.50
C GLN A 177 -34.89 33.01 -36.62
N GLN A 178 -33.82 32.20 -36.84
CA GLN A 178 -33.25 31.30 -37.88
C GLN A 178 -31.90 31.82 -38.48
N TRP A 179 -30.81 31.04 -38.31
CA TRP A 179 -29.71 30.71 -39.28
C TRP A 179 -28.33 30.40 -38.60
N HIS A 180 -27.65 29.33 -39.07
CA HIS A 180 -26.25 28.96 -38.77
C HIS A 180 -25.30 29.50 -39.88
N PRO A 181 -23.96 29.66 -39.69
CA PRO A 181 -23.00 28.53 -39.87
C PRO A 181 -21.61 28.61 -39.15
N ASN A 182 -20.78 27.57 -39.38
CA ASN A 182 -19.30 27.45 -39.22
C ASN A 182 -18.66 27.05 -37.86
N GLY A 183 -17.89 25.93 -37.89
CA GLY A 183 -16.78 25.62 -36.95
C GLY A 183 -15.40 26.00 -37.55
N PRO A 184 -14.22 25.58 -37.00
CA PRO A 184 -13.98 24.27 -36.38
C PRO A 184 -12.98 24.14 -35.17
N ALA A 185 -13.09 23.01 -34.46
CA ALA A 185 -12.03 22.17 -33.82
C ALA A 185 -11.10 22.65 -32.66
N PHE A 186 -10.77 21.67 -31.78
CA PHE A 186 -9.81 21.65 -30.63
C PHE A 186 -10.19 22.51 -29.40
N SER A 187 -10.19 22.03 -28.14
CA SER A 187 -9.25 21.11 -27.47
C SER A 187 -9.73 20.56 -26.09
N SER A 188 -8.99 19.56 -25.59
CA SER A 188 -8.69 19.24 -24.16
C SER A 188 -9.78 18.88 -23.12
N PHE A 189 -9.67 17.64 -22.64
CA PHE A 189 -9.98 17.15 -21.29
C PHE A 189 -9.83 18.20 -20.15
N ALA A 190 -10.91 18.44 -19.37
CA ALA A 190 -10.86 18.84 -17.95
C ALA A 190 -12.25 18.87 -17.28
N GLY A 191 -12.89 17.71 -17.05
CA GLY A 191 -14.17 17.62 -16.32
C GLY A 191 -14.00 17.26 -14.84
N SER A 192 -13.82 18.25 -13.97
CA SER A 192 -13.78 18.05 -12.51
C SER A 192 -14.02 19.38 -11.76
N ALA A 193 -15.28 19.66 -11.40
CA ALA A 193 -15.68 20.58 -10.31
C ALA A 193 -17.20 20.63 -10.05
N ASP A 194 -18.06 20.23 -10.99
CA ASP A 194 -19.52 20.42 -10.87
C ASP A 194 -20.15 19.81 -9.58
N LYS A 195 -19.44 18.90 -8.90
CA LYS A 195 -19.97 18.08 -7.81
C LYS A 195 -20.24 18.76 -6.46
N GLU A 196 -19.82 19.99 -6.16
CA GLU A 196 -20.14 20.57 -4.84
C GLU A 196 -21.56 21.19 -4.79
N ALA A 197 -22.02 21.85 -5.86
CA ALA A 197 -23.44 22.21 -5.99
C ALA A 197 -24.29 20.97 -6.32
N TYR A 198 -23.86 20.17 -7.30
CA TYR A 198 -24.54 18.92 -7.66
C TYR A 198 -24.61 17.92 -6.51
N SER A 199 -23.80 17.97 -5.46
CA SER A 199 -23.96 17.01 -4.34
C SER A 199 -25.13 17.37 -3.43
N ALA A 200 -25.45 18.66 -3.26
CA ALA A 200 -26.64 19.09 -2.53
C ALA A 200 -27.91 18.88 -3.38
N GLU A 201 -27.79 19.06 -4.70
CA GLU A 201 -28.88 18.86 -5.65
C GLU A 201 -29.11 17.38 -5.97
N GLU A 202 -28.07 16.54 -6.12
CA GLU A 202 -28.16 15.06 -6.12
C GLU A 202 -28.65 14.54 -4.77
N TRP A 203 -28.38 15.23 -3.65
CA TRP A 203 -28.94 14.84 -2.35
C TRP A 203 -30.45 15.14 -2.30
N LYS A 204 -30.88 16.35 -2.67
CA LYS A 204 -32.31 16.68 -2.79
C LYS A 204 -33.04 15.78 -3.79
N ASP A 205 -32.48 15.55 -4.98
CA ASP A 205 -33.02 14.65 -6.00
C ASP A 205 -33.02 13.17 -5.55
N ARG A 206 -32.02 12.71 -4.77
CA ARG A 206 -32.06 11.37 -4.15
C ARG A 206 -33.13 11.27 -3.06
N VAL A 207 -33.29 12.30 -2.24
CA VAL A 207 -34.31 12.39 -1.18
C VAL A 207 -35.70 12.46 -1.80
N GLU A 208 -35.94 13.27 -2.83
CA GLU A 208 -37.21 13.29 -3.58
C GLU A 208 -37.46 11.95 -4.28
N LYS A 209 -36.48 11.39 -5.00
CA LYS A 209 -36.60 10.04 -5.59
C LYS A 209 -36.74 8.93 -4.54
N TRP A 210 -36.45 9.18 -3.27
CA TRP A 210 -36.71 8.27 -2.16
C TRP A 210 -38.11 8.49 -1.60
N LYS A 211 -38.53 9.74 -1.31
CA LYS A 211 -39.90 10.08 -0.88
C LYS A 211 -40.93 9.55 -1.90
N VAL A 212 -40.73 9.80 -3.20
CA VAL A 212 -41.54 9.24 -4.30
C VAL A 212 -41.46 7.70 -4.40
N ARG A 213 -40.37 7.07 -3.95
CA ARG A 213 -40.27 5.59 -3.88
C ARG A 213 -40.93 5.00 -2.64
N GLN A 214 -41.12 5.76 -1.56
CA GLN A 214 -41.85 5.32 -0.38
C GLN A 214 -43.36 5.58 -0.51
N GLU A 215 -43.77 6.71 -1.09
CA GLU A 215 -45.16 6.94 -1.52
C GLU A 215 -45.63 5.81 -2.47
N LYS A 216 -44.77 5.37 -3.39
CA LYS A 216 -45.02 4.21 -4.27
C LYS A 216 -44.94 2.83 -3.59
N ARG A 217 -44.67 2.75 -2.29
CA ARG A 217 -44.58 1.51 -1.50
C ARG A 217 -45.64 1.41 -0.39
N GLY A 218 -46.60 2.34 -0.34
CA GLY A 218 -47.72 2.29 0.61
C GLY A 218 -47.32 2.49 2.08
N LEU A 219 -46.09 2.94 2.37
CA LEU A 219 -45.55 3.08 3.72
C LEU A 219 -45.90 4.41 4.42
N PHE A 220 -46.67 5.28 3.76
CA PHE A 220 -47.09 6.58 4.28
C PHE A 220 -48.57 6.86 3.96
N ASN A 221 -49.38 7.08 5.00
CA ASN A 221 -50.66 7.75 4.88
C ASN A 221 -50.45 9.26 5.02
N LYS A 222 -51.06 10.04 4.14
CA LYS A 222 -50.81 11.49 4.01
C LYS A 222 -51.69 12.35 4.93
N GLU A 223 -51.93 11.84 6.14
CA GLU A 223 -52.85 12.42 7.14
C GLU A 223 -52.21 12.40 8.54
N ASP A 224 -51.14 13.18 8.73
CA ASP A 224 -50.80 13.81 10.02
C ASP A 224 -49.72 14.88 9.81
N GLY A 225 -50.16 16.11 9.49
CA GLY A 225 -49.30 17.24 9.06
C GLY A 225 -48.48 17.90 10.16
N ASN A 226 -47.82 17.13 11.03
CA ASN A 226 -46.97 17.64 12.11
C ASN A 226 -45.74 16.75 12.42
N ASN A 227 -45.38 15.81 11.52
CA ASN A 227 -44.38 14.78 11.80
C ASN A 227 -43.16 14.75 10.85
N ASP A 228 -43.06 15.68 9.89
CA ASP A 228 -41.99 15.74 8.88
C ASP A 228 -40.57 15.61 9.47
N GLN A 229 -40.36 16.17 10.68
CA GLN A 229 -39.05 16.19 11.33
C GLN A 229 -38.66 14.83 11.94
N ALA A 230 -39.61 14.05 12.45
CA ALA A 230 -39.36 12.68 12.92
C ALA A 230 -39.12 11.72 11.75
N GLU A 231 -39.79 11.95 10.62
CA GLU A 231 -39.62 11.15 9.39
C GLU A 231 -38.25 11.36 8.73
N GLU A 232 -37.73 12.59 8.73
CA GLU A 232 -36.37 12.86 8.28
C GLU A 232 -35.31 12.30 9.23
N ASP A 233 -35.52 12.37 10.55
CA ASP A 233 -34.64 11.74 11.54
C ASP A 233 -34.57 10.21 11.38
N ASP A 234 -35.70 9.53 11.18
CA ASP A 234 -35.73 8.07 10.96
C ASP A 234 -35.04 7.67 9.63
N TYR A 235 -35.15 8.50 8.59
CA TYR A 235 -34.39 8.31 7.35
C TYR A 235 -32.88 8.49 7.56
N LEU A 236 -32.45 9.54 8.27
CA LEU A 236 -31.05 9.79 8.59
C LEU A 236 -30.47 8.66 9.48
N LEU A 237 -31.26 8.13 10.42
CA LEU A 237 -30.93 6.93 11.20
C LEU A 237 -30.79 5.69 10.31
N ALA A 238 -31.63 5.51 9.30
CA ALA A 238 -31.53 4.40 8.35
C ALA A 238 -30.29 4.49 7.45
N GLU A 239 -29.94 5.67 6.93
CA GLU A 239 -28.70 5.87 6.13
C GLU A 239 -27.45 5.75 7.03
N ALA A 240 -27.48 6.26 8.26
CA ALA A 240 -26.40 6.12 9.23
C ALA A 240 -26.08 4.65 9.58
N ARG A 241 -27.07 3.74 9.53
CA ARG A 241 -26.90 2.29 9.78
C ARG A 241 -26.14 1.56 8.67
N GLN A 242 -26.07 2.11 7.47
CA GLN A 242 -25.40 1.49 6.32
C GLN A 242 -23.87 1.42 6.49
N PRO A 243 -23.17 0.51 5.79
CA PRO A 243 -21.71 0.39 5.89
C PRO A 243 -21.00 1.67 5.42
N MET A 244 -20.06 2.13 6.25
CA MET A 244 -19.25 3.34 6.03
C MET A 244 -18.14 3.17 4.98
N TRP A 245 -17.91 1.94 4.52
CA TRP A 245 -16.94 1.61 3.48
C TRP A 245 -17.37 0.34 2.75
N ARG A 246 -16.91 0.14 1.51
CA ARG A 246 -17.13 -1.11 0.77
C ARG A 246 -15.86 -1.63 0.08
N LYS A 247 -15.84 -2.94 -0.19
CA LYS A 247 -14.89 -3.55 -1.11
C LYS A 247 -15.44 -3.51 -2.52
N VAL A 248 -14.70 -2.93 -3.44
CA VAL A 248 -15.00 -2.96 -4.87
C VAL A 248 -14.08 -3.99 -5.53
N PRO A 249 -14.60 -5.16 -5.94
CA PRO A 249 -13.80 -6.13 -6.67
C PRO A 249 -13.45 -5.56 -8.06
N ILE A 250 -12.26 -5.87 -8.57
CA ILE A 250 -11.90 -5.55 -9.95
C ILE A 250 -12.80 -6.38 -10.89
N PRO A 251 -13.41 -5.79 -11.93
CA PRO A 251 -14.29 -6.51 -12.85
C PRO A 251 -13.67 -7.79 -13.41
N SER A 252 -14.43 -8.88 -13.37
CA SER A 252 -14.00 -10.22 -13.84
C SER A 252 -13.44 -10.21 -15.27
N SER A 253 -13.98 -9.35 -16.14
CA SER A 253 -13.53 -9.13 -17.52
C SER A 253 -12.08 -8.62 -17.65
N LYS A 254 -11.51 -8.02 -16.59
CA LYS A 254 -10.12 -7.58 -16.54
C LYS A 254 -9.21 -8.59 -15.83
N ILE A 255 -9.66 -9.13 -14.69
CA ILE A 255 -8.81 -9.96 -13.82
C ILE A 255 -8.74 -11.44 -14.24
N SER A 256 -9.81 -12.01 -14.79
CA SER A 256 -9.81 -13.42 -15.23
C SER A 256 -8.84 -13.67 -16.39
N PRO A 257 -8.77 -12.84 -17.45
CA PRO A 257 -7.74 -12.97 -18.49
C PRO A 257 -6.31 -12.87 -17.94
N TYR A 258 -6.06 -11.93 -17.01
CA TYR A 258 -4.74 -11.76 -16.37
C TYR A 258 -4.31 -13.04 -15.63
N ARG A 259 -5.19 -13.65 -14.82
CA ARG A 259 -4.92 -14.92 -14.13
C ARG A 259 -4.63 -16.07 -15.09
N ILE A 260 -5.43 -16.22 -16.15
CA ILE A 260 -5.23 -17.26 -17.17
C ILE A 260 -3.86 -17.10 -17.85
N VAL A 261 -3.49 -15.86 -18.22
CA VAL A 261 -2.21 -15.57 -18.88
C VAL A 261 -1.01 -15.80 -17.94
N ILE A 262 -1.10 -15.47 -16.65
CA ILE A 262 -0.04 -15.79 -15.67
C ILE A 262 0.17 -17.31 -15.56
N VAL A 263 -0.91 -18.09 -15.46
CA VAL A 263 -0.81 -19.56 -15.38
C VAL A 263 -0.24 -20.14 -16.68
N LEU A 264 -0.67 -19.64 -17.84
CA LEU A 264 -0.10 -20.02 -19.14
C LEU A 264 1.40 -19.69 -19.22
N ARG A 265 1.81 -18.51 -18.73
CA ARG A 265 3.22 -18.09 -18.66
C ARG A 265 4.04 -18.99 -17.74
N LEU A 266 3.49 -19.44 -16.61
CA LEU A 266 4.14 -20.44 -15.74
C LEU A 266 4.38 -21.76 -16.49
N VAL A 267 3.40 -22.22 -17.26
CA VAL A 267 3.52 -23.44 -18.08
C VAL A 267 4.59 -23.27 -19.18
N ILE A 268 4.58 -22.13 -19.88
CA ILE A 268 5.61 -21.80 -20.89
C ILE A 268 7.00 -21.77 -20.26
N LEU A 269 7.16 -21.16 -19.08
CA LEU A 269 8.42 -21.15 -18.33
C LEU A 269 8.91 -22.56 -17.97
N MET A 270 8.02 -23.46 -17.53
CA MET A 270 8.40 -24.86 -17.23
C MET A 270 8.94 -25.58 -18.48
N PHE A 271 8.30 -25.42 -19.64
CA PHE A 271 8.80 -25.99 -20.90
C PHE A 271 10.10 -25.32 -21.37
N PHE A 272 10.21 -24.00 -21.22
CA PHE A 272 11.42 -23.25 -21.51
C PHE A 272 12.62 -23.75 -20.69
N PHE A 273 12.49 -23.87 -19.37
CA PHE A 273 13.57 -24.39 -18.51
C PHE A 273 13.89 -25.85 -18.79
N ARG A 274 12.88 -26.69 -19.03
CA ARG A 274 13.11 -28.09 -19.44
C ARG A 274 13.95 -28.16 -20.72
N PHE A 275 13.63 -27.37 -21.74
CA PHE A 275 14.44 -27.26 -22.95
C PHE A 275 15.86 -26.77 -22.60
N ARG A 276 15.95 -25.63 -21.91
CA ARG A 276 17.20 -24.93 -21.58
C ARG A 276 18.23 -25.81 -20.86
N ILE A 277 17.77 -26.61 -19.90
CA ILE A 277 18.59 -27.53 -19.10
C ILE A 277 19.02 -28.77 -19.91
N LEU A 278 18.15 -29.26 -20.80
CA LEU A 278 18.44 -30.43 -21.64
C LEU A 278 19.32 -30.12 -22.86
N THR A 279 19.49 -28.84 -23.23
CA THR A 279 20.36 -28.42 -24.35
C THR A 279 21.51 -27.52 -23.86
N PRO A 280 22.55 -28.08 -23.21
CA PRO A 280 23.75 -27.35 -22.84
C PRO A 280 24.58 -26.91 -24.06
N ALA A 281 25.10 -25.68 -24.02
CA ALA A 281 26.03 -25.19 -25.04
C ALA A 281 27.47 -25.59 -24.65
N TYR A 282 27.91 -26.77 -25.09
CA TYR A 282 29.21 -27.34 -24.72
C TYR A 282 30.41 -26.45 -25.08
N ASP A 283 30.35 -25.74 -26.23
CA ASP A 283 31.41 -24.80 -26.66
C ASP A 283 31.66 -23.65 -25.66
N ALA A 284 30.66 -23.35 -24.82
CA ALA A 284 30.62 -22.20 -23.92
C ALA A 284 30.04 -22.57 -22.55
N PHE A 285 30.31 -23.78 -22.04
CA PHE A 285 29.62 -24.35 -20.87
C PHE A 285 29.56 -23.43 -19.65
N ALA A 286 30.63 -22.71 -19.32
CA ALA A 286 30.64 -21.76 -18.19
C ALA A 286 29.67 -20.57 -18.39
N LEU A 287 29.62 -19.99 -19.60
CA LEU A 287 28.70 -18.90 -19.93
C LEU A 287 27.25 -19.39 -19.97
N TRP A 288 27.03 -20.59 -20.50
CA TRP A 288 25.73 -21.25 -20.44
C TRP A 288 25.25 -21.46 -19.01
N LEU A 289 26.10 -22.03 -18.14
CA LEU A 289 25.77 -22.32 -16.75
C LEU A 289 25.42 -21.04 -15.97
N ILE A 290 26.21 -19.98 -16.12
CA ILE A 290 25.93 -18.67 -15.52
C ILE A 290 24.56 -18.14 -15.99
N SER A 291 24.28 -18.19 -17.30
CA SER A 291 23.00 -17.73 -17.85
C SER A 291 21.82 -18.53 -17.29
N VAL A 292 21.90 -19.87 -17.28
CA VAL A 292 20.82 -20.72 -16.76
C VAL A 292 20.56 -20.50 -15.27
N ILE A 293 21.61 -20.31 -14.45
CA ILE A 293 21.45 -19.97 -13.03
C ILE A 293 20.76 -18.61 -12.87
N CYS A 294 21.13 -17.60 -13.65
CA CYS A 294 20.49 -16.28 -13.61
C CYS A 294 19.02 -16.35 -14.08
N GLU A 295 18.75 -17.05 -15.19
CA GLU A 295 17.40 -17.26 -15.72
C GLU A 295 16.48 -17.95 -14.69
N ILE A 296 16.96 -19.00 -14.00
CA ILE A 296 16.24 -19.69 -12.92
C ILE A 296 15.97 -18.73 -11.75
N TRP A 297 16.96 -17.93 -11.34
CA TRP A 297 16.78 -16.94 -10.27
C TRP A 297 15.71 -15.90 -10.63
N PHE A 298 15.73 -15.36 -11.85
CA PHE A 298 14.71 -14.41 -12.30
C PHE A 298 13.31 -15.04 -12.36
N ALA A 299 13.19 -16.31 -12.76
CA ALA A 299 11.90 -17.00 -12.71
C ALA A 299 11.37 -17.18 -11.29
N LEU A 300 12.24 -17.51 -10.32
CA LEU A 300 11.87 -17.56 -8.90
C LEU A 300 11.46 -16.18 -8.37
N SER A 301 12.25 -15.13 -8.67
CA SER A 301 11.94 -13.74 -8.31
C SER A 301 10.62 -13.26 -8.93
N TRP A 302 10.34 -13.66 -10.18
CA TRP A 302 9.08 -13.34 -10.87
C TRP A 302 7.87 -14.06 -10.26
N ILE A 303 8.00 -15.34 -9.90
CA ILE A 303 6.94 -16.09 -9.20
C ILE A 303 6.61 -15.43 -7.84
N LEU A 304 7.65 -15.05 -7.08
CA LEU A 304 7.51 -14.37 -5.79
C LEU A 304 6.86 -12.99 -5.89
N ASP A 305 7.08 -12.25 -6.99
CA ASP A 305 6.44 -10.95 -7.25
C ASP A 305 4.98 -11.07 -7.75
N GLN A 306 4.69 -12.03 -8.64
CA GLN A 306 3.38 -12.09 -9.29
C GLN A 306 2.29 -12.74 -8.43
N PHE A 307 2.61 -13.75 -7.65
CA PHE A 307 1.58 -14.44 -6.84
C PHE A 307 0.90 -13.54 -5.79
N PRO A 308 1.59 -12.59 -5.12
CA PRO A 308 0.94 -11.57 -4.30
C PRO A 308 -0.08 -10.68 -5.05
N LYS A 309 0.00 -10.56 -6.38
CA LYS A 309 -0.91 -9.77 -7.22
C LYS A 309 -2.19 -10.51 -7.63
N TRP A 310 -2.38 -11.76 -7.17
CA TRP A 310 -3.44 -12.66 -7.65
C TRP A 310 -4.87 -12.16 -7.41
N GLN A 311 -5.09 -11.40 -6.33
CA GLN A 311 -6.41 -10.90 -5.94
C GLN A 311 -6.32 -9.42 -5.54
N PRO A 312 -6.13 -8.50 -6.50
CA PRO A 312 -6.12 -7.08 -6.18
C PRO A 312 -7.55 -6.61 -5.90
N ILE A 313 -7.72 -5.75 -4.90
CA ILE A 313 -9.00 -5.16 -4.52
C ILE A 313 -8.93 -3.64 -4.53
N ASN A 314 -10.10 -3.00 -4.67
CA ASN A 314 -10.29 -1.58 -4.38
C ASN A 314 -11.18 -1.43 -3.15
N ARG A 315 -11.09 -0.29 -2.49
CA ARG A 315 -11.98 0.10 -1.39
C ARG A 315 -12.47 1.52 -1.61
N GLU A 316 -13.70 1.77 -1.18
CA GLU A 316 -14.34 3.08 -1.20
C GLU A 316 -14.86 3.40 0.20
N THR A 317 -14.77 4.67 0.60
CA THR A 317 -15.19 5.21 1.89
C THR A 317 -16.37 6.18 1.72
N TYR A 318 -17.26 6.21 2.69
CA TYR A 318 -18.46 7.04 2.70
C TYR A 318 -18.46 7.95 3.93
N LEU A 319 -17.98 9.18 3.73
CA LEU A 319 -17.79 10.15 4.81
C LEU A 319 -19.12 10.66 5.38
N GLU A 320 -20.14 10.86 4.54
CA GLU A 320 -21.49 11.24 4.95
C GLU A 320 -22.04 10.29 6.03
N ARG A 321 -21.90 8.98 5.83
CA ARG A 321 -22.36 7.94 6.77
C ARG A 321 -21.57 7.91 8.08
N LEU A 322 -20.30 8.30 8.06
CA LEU A 322 -19.50 8.45 9.28
C LEU A 322 -20.02 9.63 10.11
N SER A 323 -20.23 10.79 9.48
CA SER A 323 -20.75 11.99 10.15
C SER A 323 -22.16 11.76 10.70
N LEU A 324 -23.09 11.20 9.91
CA LEU A 324 -24.44 10.88 10.40
C LEU A 324 -24.47 9.90 11.60
N ARG A 325 -23.46 9.02 11.72
CA ARG A 325 -23.38 8.04 12.82
C ARG A 325 -22.69 8.58 14.08
N PHE A 326 -21.65 9.40 13.96
CA PHE A 326 -20.79 9.82 15.09
C PHE A 326 -20.82 11.33 15.39
N GLU A 327 -21.37 12.16 14.50
CA GLU A 327 -21.43 13.61 14.59
C GLU A 327 -22.89 14.10 14.46
N ARG A 328 -23.78 13.55 15.29
CA ARG A 328 -25.18 13.97 15.34
C ARG A 328 -25.29 15.39 15.87
N GLU A 329 -26.10 16.22 15.22
CA GLU A 329 -26.35 17.58 15.67
C GLU A 329 -27.06 17.56 17.04
N GLY A 330 -26.60 18.39 17.98
CA GLY A 330 -27.10 18.43 19.36
C GLY A 330 -26.48 17.40 20.33
N GLU A 331 -25.80 16.36 19.84
CA GLU A 331 -25.07 15.40 20.69
C GLU A 331 -23.55 15.73 20.79
N PRO A 332 -22.86 15.32 21.87
CA PRO A 332 -21.40 15.39 21.92
C PRO A 332 -20.76 14.47 20.86
N ASN A 333 -19.70 14.96 20.21
CA ASN A 333 -19.08 14.27 19.08
C ASN A 333 -18.42 12.94 19.52
N ARG A 334 -18.89 11.83 18.96
CA ARG A 334 -18.50 10.45 19.31
C ARG A 334 -17.29 9.94 18.50
N LEU A 335 -16.65 10.78 17.69
CA LEU A 335 -15.44 10.43 16.95
C LEU A 335 -14.26 10.16 17.90
N ALA A 336 -13.48 9.12 17.59
CA ALA A 336 -12.32 8.74 18.38
C ALA A 336 -11.18 9.78 18.27
N PRO A 337 -10.43 10.06 19.36
CA PRO A 337 -9.27 10.94 19.28
C PRO A 337 -8.13 10.36 18.46
N ILE A 338 -7.28 11.22 17.90
CA ILE A 338 -6.11 10.88 17.10
C ILE A 338 -4.90 11.77 17.41
N ASP A 339 -3.77 11.14 17.70
CA ASP A 339 -2.48 11.82 17.85
C ASP A 339 -1.69 11.78 16.54
N PHE A 340 -1.27 12.91 16.00
CA PHE A 340 -0.35 13.02 14.88
C PHE A 340 1.10 13.08 15.37
N PHE A 341 1.97 12.27 14.79
CA PHE A 341 3.40 12.22 15.10
C PHE A 341 4.21 12.69 13.90
N VAL A 342 5.04 13.72 14.11
CA VAL A 342 6.02 14.24 13.15
C VAL A 342 7.41 14.10 13.77
N SER A 343 8.32 13.38 13.11
CA SER A 343 9.72 13.25 13.55
C SER A 343 10.65 14.08 12.66
N THR A 344 11.54 14.86 13.28
CA THR A 344 12.62 15.61 12.60
C THR A 344 13.98 15.19 13.15
N VAL A 345 15.03 15.23 12.32
CA VAL A 345 16.38 14.82 12.75
C VAL A 345 17.31 16.01 12.99
N ASP A 346 17.29 17.00 12.09
CA ASP A 346 18.22 18.13 12.10
C ASP A 346 17.66 19.26 11.20
N PRO A 347 17.31 20.44 11.74
CA PRO A 347 16.73 21.53 10.95
C PRO A 347 17.70 22.15 9.94
N LEU A 348 19.00 21.83 9.97
CA LEU A 348 19.95 22.22 8.91
C LEU A 348 19.93 21.28 7.71
N LYS A 349 19.41 20.05 7.86
CA LYS A 349 19.25 19.07 6.76
C LYS A 349 17.82 19.03 6.21
N GLU A 350 16.87 19.36 7.07
CA GLU A 350 15.42 19.38 6.82
C GLU A 350 14.93 20.81 7.10
N PRO A 351 14.87 21.69 6.09
CA PRO A 351 14.57 23.11 6.29
C PRO A 351 13.33 23.32 7.17
N PRO A 352 13.40 24.13 8.24
CA PRO A 352 12.37 24.15 9.28
C PRO A 352 11.03 24.70 8.78
N ILE A 353 11.03 25.48 7.69
CA ILE A 353 9.84 25.92 6.97
C ILE A 353 9.01 24.75 6.40
N ILE A 354 9.65 23.62 6.03
CA ILE A 354 8.94 22.41 5.56
C ILE A 354 8.21 21.77 6.74
N THR A 355 8.90 21.59 7.87
CA THR A 355 8.29 21.08 9.11
C THR A 355 7.13 21.96 9.56
N ALA A 356 7.29 23.29 9.53
CA ALA A 356 6.22 24.25 9.84
C ALA A 356 5.00 24.07 8.92
N ASN A 357 5.21 23.93 7.61
CA ASN A 357 4.15 23.68 6.64
C ASN A 357 3.41 22.35 6.91
N THR A 358 4.14 21.29 7.26
CA THR A 358 3.57 20.00 7.65
C THR A 358 2.73 20.14 8.92
N VAL A 359 3.24 20.78 9.98
CA VAL A 359 2.51 21.05 11.23
C VAL A 359 1.25 21.89 10.98
N LEU A 360 1.33 22.97 10.20
CA LEU A 360 0.18 23.80 9.83
C LEU A 360 -0.89 23.00 9.07
N SER A 361 -0.49 22.06 8.20
CA SER A 361 -1.43 21.18 7.49
C SER A 361 -2.16 20.21 8.42
N ILE A 362 -1.51 19.78 9.51
CA ILE A 362 -2.07 18.90 10.55
C ILE A 362 -3.03 19.67 11.47
N LEU A 363 -2.66 20.88 11.91
CA LEU A 363 -3.53 21.72 12.76
C LEU A 363 -4.80 22.18 12.02
N ALA A 364 -4.78 22.21 10.68
CA ALA A 364 -5.89 22.62 9.82
C ALA A 364 -6.71 21.46 9.21
N VAL A 365 -6.63 20.24 9.76
CA VAL A 365 -7.47 19.11 9.31
C VAL A 365 -8.96 19.32 9.61
N ASP A 366 -9.81 18.66 8.81
CA ASP A 366 -11.25 18.58 9.03
C ASP A 366 -11.54 17.45 10.03
N TYR A 367 -11.45 17.80 11.31
CA TYR A 367 -11.77 16.95 12.46
C TYR A 367 -12.05 17.86 13.69
N PRO A 368 -12.78 17.38 14.72
CA PRO A 368 -13.01 18.15 15.95
C PRO A 368 -11.71 18.52 16.67
N VAL A 369 -11.60 19.76 17.14
CA VAL A 369 -10.35 20.31 17.69
C VAL A 369 -9.90 19.62 18.97
N GLU A 370 -10.84 19.23 19.83
CA GLU A 370 -10.62 18.46 21.06
C GLU A 370 -10.08 17.03 20.82
N LYS A 371 -10.31 16.48 19.61
CA LYS A 371 -9.94 15.10 19.25
C LYS A 371 -8.62 15.01 18.50
N VAL A 372 -8.02 16.13 18.07
CA VAL A 372 -6.73 16.17 17.36
C VAL A 372 -5.64 16.71 18.27
N SER A 373 -4.53 15.98 18.36
CA SER A 373 -3.28 16.49 18.94
C SER A 373 -2.12 16.25 17.97
N CYS A 374 -1.19 17.20 17.89
CA CYS A 374 0.01 17.14 17.06
C CYS A 374 1.24 17.10 17.96
N TYR A 375 2.08 16.09 17.79
CA TYR A 375 3.35 15.90 18.49
C TYR A 375 4.50 16.02 17.49
N VAL A 376 5.45 16.90 17.78
CA VAL A 376 6.67 17.08 17.01
C VAL A 376 7.85 16.60 17.83
N SER A 377 8.52 15.55 17.37
CA SER A 377 9.75 15.04 17.97
C SER A 377 10.97 15.67 17.31
N ASP A 378 11.85 16.25 18.12
CA ASP A 378 13.15 16.75 17.70
C ASP A 378 14.25 15.79 18.17
N ASP A 379 14.91 15.12 17.22
CA ASP A 379 16.08 14.28 17.50
C ASP A 379 17.40 15.10 17.50
N GLY A 380 17.37 16.38 17.10
CA GLY A 380 18.49 17.32 17.13
C GLY A 380 18.57 18.20 18.37
N ALA A 381 17.47 18.33 19.13
CA ALA A 381 17.32 19.21 20.31
C ALA A 381 17.71 20.68 20.02
N SER A 382 17.28 21.20 18.87
CA SER A 382 17.75 22.46 18.31
C SER A 382 16.83 23.63 18.65
N MET A 383 17.41 24.69 19.22
CA MET A 383 16.68 25.95 19.48
C MET A 383 16.01 26.51 18.21
N LEU A 384 16.60 26.30 17.03
CA LEU A 384 16.01 26.73 15.75
C LEU A 384 14.62 26.13 15.51
N LEU A 385 14.44 24.84 15.83
CA LEU A 385 13.15 24.19 15.63
C LEU A 385 12.15 24.60 16.72
N PHE A 386 12.61 24.77 17.96
CA PHE A 386 11.81 25.28 19.08
C PHE A 386 11.26 26.70 18.78
N ASP A 387 12.12 27.63 18.36
CA ASP A 387 11.71 28.98 17.96
C ASP A 387 10.78 28.94 16.73
N THR A 388 11.08 28.08 15.74
CA THR A 388 10.21 27.89 14.56
C THR A 388 8.80 27.42 14.95
N LEU A 389 8.68 26.47 15.88
CA LEU A 389 7.38 25.96 16.32
C LEU A 389 6.58 27.01 17.10
N SER A 390 7.25 27.91 17.83
CA SER A 390 6.62 29.07 18.48
C SER A 390 6.01 30.03 17.44
N GLU A 391 6.78 30.46 16.44
CA GLU A 391 6.30 31.27 15.31
C GLU A 391 5.19 30.57 14.51
N THR A 392 5.32 29.25 14.33
CA THR A 392 4.32 28.43 13.63
C THR A 392 3.02 28.37 14.41
N ALA A 393 3.08 28.28 15.74
CA ALA A 393 1.91 28.31 16.61
C ALA A 393 1.20 29.66 16.55
N GLU A 394 1.93 30.80 16.49
CA GLU A 394 1.30 32.10 16.29
C GLU A 394 0.61 32.20 14.92
N PHE A 395 1.31 31.81 13.84
CA PHE A 395 0.73 31.85 12.49
C PHE A 395 -0.49 30.92 12.35
N ALA A 396 -0.48 29.76 13.01
CA ALA A 396 -1.60 28.82 13.02
C ALA A 396 -2.91 29.46 13.51
N ARG A 397 -2.85 30.39 14.47
CA ARG A 397 -4.02 31.12 15.01
C ARG A 397 -4.75 31.97 13.97
N ARG A 398 -4.05 32.37 12.89
CA ARG A 398 -4.61 33.11 11.75
C ARG A 398 -4.94 32.16 10.58
N TRP A 399 -4.06 31.17 10.33
CA TRP A 399 -4.17 30.23 9.21
C TRP A 399 -5.29 29.18 9.36
N VAL A 400 -5.46 28.59 10.55
CA VAL A 400 -6.45 27.53 10.79
C VAL A 400 -7.91 28.02 10.62
N PRO A 401 -8.36 29.15 11.22
CA PRO A 401 -9.72 29.63 10.98
C PRO A 401 -9.95 30.02 9.51
N PHE A 402 -8.98 30.66 8.84
CA PHE A 402 -9.04 30.93 7.40
C PHE A 402 -9.17 29.65 6.56
N CYS A 403 -8.41 28.60 6.89
CA CYS A 403 -8.50 27.30 6.26
C CYS A 403 -9.89 26.69 6.39
N LYS A 404 -10.42 26.60 7.62
CA LYS A 404 -11.71 25.96 7.91
C LYS A 404 -12.86 26.76 7.29
N LYS A 405 -12.88 28.09 7.44
CA LYS A 405 -13.92 28.99 6.91
C LYS A 405 -14.08 28.92 5.38
N HIS A 406 -12.97 28.89 4.63
CA HIS A 406 -13.01 28.92 3.16
C HIS A 406 -12.84 27.55 2.48
N ASN A 407 -12.75 26.49 3.29
CA ASN A 407 -12.47 25.12 2.85
C ASN A 407 -11.39 25.04 1.76
N ILE A 408 -10.21 25.60 2.04
CA ILE A 408 -9.09 25.62 1.08
C ILE A 408 -8.29 24.32 1.15
N GLU A 409 -7.76 23.87 0.03
CA GLU A 409 -6.86 22.71 -0.01
C GLU A 409 -5.78 22.89 -1.09
N PRO A 410 -4.51 22.49 -0.85
CA PRO A 410 -4.00 21.79 0.33
C PRO A 410 -3.97 22.69 1.58
N ARG A 411 -3.82 22.06 2.76
CA ARG A 411 -3.78 22.76 4.05
C ARG A 411 -2.38 23.32 4.39
N ALA A 412 -1.36 22.95 3.64
CA ALA A 412 0.00 23.50 3.76
C ALA A 412 0.11 24.82 2.95
N PRO A 413 0.43 25.96 3.58
CA PRO A 413 0.38 27.27 2.93
C PRO A 413 1.38 27.46 1.78
N GLU A 414 2.63 26.99 1.89
CA GLU A 414 3.63 27.07 0.80
C GLU A 414 3.09 26.42 -0.47
N PHE A 415 2.64 25.16 -0.35
CA PHE A 415 2.12 24.38 -1.46
C PHE A 415 0.77 24.89 -1.98
N TYR A 416 -0.01 25.61 -1.18
CA TYR A 416 -1.24 26.28 -1.61
C TYR A 416 -0.96 27.59 -2.36
N PHE A 417 -0.10 28.47 -1.83
CA PHE A 417 0.18 29.77 -2.46
C PHE A 417 1.07 29.66 -3.71
N SER A 418 1.89 28.61 -3.82
CA SER A 418 2.72 28.32 -5.00
C SER A 418 1.99 27.59 -6.13
N GLN A 419 0.71 27.21 -5.95
CA GLN A 419 -0.09 26.63 -7.04
C GLN A 419 -0.48 27.68 -8.08
N LYS A 420 -0.18 27.37 -9.36
CA LYS A 420 -0.57 28.16 -10.54
C LYS A 420 -1.98 27.80 -11.06
N ILE A 421 -2.82 27.20 -10.20
CA ILE A 421 -4.21 26.83 -10.51
C ILE A 421 -5.09 28.05 -10.22
N ASP A 422 -6.21 28.20 -10.94
CA ASP A 422 -7.21 29.21 -10.61
C ASP A 422 -7.78 28.96 -9.21
N TYR A 423 -7.50 29.89 -8.30
CA TYR A 423 -7.88 29.83 -6.89
C TYR A 423 -9.26 30.43 -6.61
N LEU A 424 -9.92 31.02 -7.61
CA LEU A 424 -11.30 31.53 -7.52
C LEU A 424 -12.34 30.45 -7.85
N LYS A 425 -11.89 29.36 -8.49
CA LYS A 425 -12.74 28.23 -8.86
C LYS A 425 -13.46 27.68 -7.62
N ASP A 426 -14.78 27.51 -7.74
CA ASP A 426 -15.66 26.92 -6.72
C ASP A 426 -15.72 27.72 -5.39
N LYS A 427 -15.32 29.02 -5.37
CA LYS A 427 -15.34 29.88 -4.17
C LYS A 427 -16.47 30.92 -4.21
N VAL A 428 -17.54 30.63 -3.47
CA VAL A 428 -18.75 31.47 -3.35
C VAL A 428 -18.67 32.60 -2.32
N HIS A 429 -17.71 32.57 -1.38
CA HIS A 429 -17.69 33.51 -0.26
C HIS A 429 -17.21 34.92 -0.68
N PRO A 430 -18.01 35.99 -0.52
CA PRO A 430 -17.73 37.31 -1.12
C PRO A 430 -16.41 37.94 -0.63
N ASN A 431 -16.08 37.80 0.65
CA ASN A 431 -14.85 38.36 1.21
C ASN A 431 -13.57 37.55 0.88
N PHE A 432 -13.67 36.38 0.24
CA PHE A 432 -12.53 35.46 0.03
C PHE A 432 -11.33 36.15 -0.65
N VAL A 433 -11.57 36.97 -1.68
CA VAL A 433 -10.50 37.66 -2.42
C VAL A 433 -9.77 38.72 -1.57
N LYS A 434 -10.44 39.29 -0.57
CA LYS A 434 -9.84 40.24 0.39
C LYS A 434 -9.05 39.47 1.45
N GLU A 435 -9.68 38.48 2.08
CA GLU A 435 -9.11 37.66 3.15
C GLU A 435 -7.89 36.86 2.66
N ARG A 436 -7.96 36.23 1.46
CA ARG A 436 -6.82 35.53 0.85
C ARG A 436 -5.64 36.44 0.56
N ARG A 437 -5.87 37.70 0.14
CA ARG A 437 -4.79 38.67 -0.10
C ARG A 437 -4.15 39.15 1.20
N ALA A 438 -4.91 39.29 2.29
CA ALA A 438 -4.33 39.55 3.61
C ALA A 438 -3.50 38.34 4.07
N MET A 439 -4.10 37.15 4.08
CA MET A 439 -3.44 35.91 4.51
C MET A 439 -2.17 35.57 3.71
N LYS A 440 -2.11 35.92 2.41
CA LYS A 440 -0.86 35.76 1.65
C LYS A 440 0.25 36.65 2.20
N ARG A 441 -0.01 37.93 2.53
CA ARG A 441 1.02 38.82 3.09
C ARG A 441 1.53 38.32 4.45
N GLU A 442 0.59 37.95 5.32
CA GLU A 442 0.87 37.32 6.61
C GLU A 442 1.78 36.09 6.47
N TYR A 443 1.55 35.26 5.43
CA TYR A 443 2.40 34.09 5.15
C TYR A 443 3.80 34.46 4.64
N GLU A 444 3.93 35.44 3.74
CA GLU A 444 5.25 35.91 3.27
C GLU A 444 6.06 36.53 4.42
N GLU A 445 5.41 37.30 5.31
CA GLU A 445 6.03 37.84 6.52
C GLU A 445 6.47 36.74 7.50
N PHE A 446 5.64 35.70 7.69
CA PHE A 446 6.03 34.50 8.43
C PHE A 446 7.24 33.79 7.81
N LYS A 447 7.26 33.60 6.47
CA LYS A 447 8.40 33.01 5.74
C LYS A 447 9.68 33.83 5.95
N VAL A 448 9.59 35.16 5.96
CA VAL A 448 10.72 36.06 6.29
C VAL A 448 11.19 35.88 7.75
N ARG A 449 10.28 35.78 8.74
CA ARG A 449 10.67 35.55 10.14
C ARG A 449 11.37 34.20 10.33
N ILE A 450 10.86 33.12 9.73
CA ILE A 450 11.53 31.80 9.75
C ILE A 450 12.92 31.87 9.10
N ASN A 451 13.07 32.55 7.95
CA ASN A 451 14.37 32.72 7.30
C ASN A 451 15.36 33.54 8.15
N ALA A 452 14.88 34.50 8.95
CA ALA A 452 15.70 35.24 9.91
C ALA A 452 16.16 34.33 11.07
N LEU A 453 15.30 33.45 11.58
CA LEU A 453 15.68 32.44 12.58
C LEU A 453 16.73 31.46 12.03
N VAL A 454 16.57 30.95 10.81
CA VAL A 454 17.57 30.09 10.14
C VAL A 454 18.91 30.82 10.01
N SER A 455 18.90 32.09 9.56
CA SER A 455 20.10 32.91 9.42
C SER A 455 20.80 33.21 10.76
N LYS A 456 20.02 33.35 11.85
CA LYS A 456 20.53 33.47 13.23
C LYS A 456 21.16 32.15 13.69
N ALA A 457 20.51 31.01 13.45
CA ALA A 457 20.96 29.69 13.87
C ALA A 457 22.29 29.24 13.24
N LEU A 458 22.62 29.71 12.01
CA LEU A 458 23.91 29.48 11.39
C LEU A 458 25.09 30.14 12.14
N LYS A 459 24.82 31.19 12.93
CA LYS A 459 25.81 31.91 13.75
C LYS A 459 25.73 31.42 15.20
N LYS A 460 26.24 30.21 15.46
CA LYS A 460 26.24 29.63 16.81
C LYS A 460 27.09 30.51 17.75
N PRO A 461 26.54 31.04 18.87
CA PRO A 461 27.33 31.74 19.88
C PRO A 461 28.29 30.81 20.62
N GLU A 462 29.44 31.34 21.06
CA GLU A 462 30.48 30.56 21.76
C GLU A 462 30.01 30.05 23.13
N ASP A 463 29.29 30.89 23.88
CA ASP A 463 28.68 30.55 25.18
C ASP A 463 27.47 29.60 25.08
N GLY A 464 27.07 29.22 23.87
CA GLY A 464 25.89 28.42 23.60
C GLY A 464 24.60 29.24 23.51
N TRP A 465 23.52 28.56 23.13
CA TRP A 465 22.21 29.17 22.98
C TRP A 465 21.59 29.54 24.33
N VAL A 466 20.88 30.66 24.37
CA VAL A 466 20.19 31.22 25.54
C VAL A 466 18.74 31.52 25.13
N MET A 467 17.79 31.15 25.97
CA MET A 467 16.36 31.36 25.79
C MET A 467 15.96 32.82 26.04
N GLN A 468 14.73 33.19 25.64
CA GLN A 468 14.24 34.57 25.76
C GLN A 468 14.12 35.05 27.23
N ASP A 469 14.01 34.13 28.18
CA ASP A 469 13.98 34.39 29.62
C ASP A 469 15.39 34.53 30.25
N GLY A 470 16.45 34.42 29.45
CA GLY A 470 17.85 34.47 29.90
C GLY A 470 18.42 33.14 30.39
N THR A 471 17.66 32.04 30.34
CA THR A 471 18.16 30.71 30.76
C THR A 471 18.98 30.04 29.65
N PRO A 472 20.03 29.25 29.97
CA PRO A 472 20.80 28.52 28.96
C PRO A 472 19.97 27.40 28.34
N TRP A 473 20.02 27.26 27.01
CA TRP A 473 19.26 26.23 26.29
C TRP A 473 19.70 24.80 26.73
N PRO A 474 18.78 23.95 27.24
CA PRO A 474 19.16 22.63 27.74
C PRO A 474 19.71 21.69 26.66
N GLY A 475 19.33 21.90 25.39
CA GLY A 475 19.82 21.12 24.23
C GLY A 475 21.17 21.58 23.66
N ASN A 476 21.94 22.42 24.36
CA ASN A 476 23.20 22.97 23.84
C ASN A 476 24.25 21.90 23.44
N ASN A 477 24.19 20.71 24.04
CA ASN A 477 24.94 19.53 23.62
C ASN A 477 23.97 18.47 23.06
N THR A 478 24.05 18.19 21.76
CA THR A 478 23.15 17.24 21.07
C THR A 478 23.34 15.77 21.49
N ARG A 479 24.41 15.45 22.25
CA ARG A 479 24.71 14.09 22.76
C ARG A 479 24.45 13.92 24.26
N ASP A 480 24.30 15.02 25.00
CA ASP A 480 24.07 15.03 26.44
C ASP A 480 23.12 16.17 26.79
N HIS A 481 21.82 15.88 26.84
CA HIS A 481 20.77 16.83 27.20
C HIS A 481 19.58 16.14 27.87
N PRO A 482 18.90 16.81 28.82
CA PRO A 482 17.68 16.31 29.44
C PRO A 482 16.54 16.21 28.42
N GLY A 483 15.54 15.38 28.75
CA GLY A 483 14.27 15.38 28.01
C GLY A 483 13.52 16.70 28.21
N MET A 484 12.94 17.25 27.14
CA MET A 484 12.19 18.50 27.14
C MET A 484 10.80 18.27 26.54
N ILE A 485 9.76 18.81 27.16
CA ILE A 485 8.38 18.79 26.66
C ILE A 485 7.84 20.21 26.76
N GLN A 486 7.28 20.73 25.67
CA GLN A 486 6.61 22.03 25.63
C GLN A 486 5.25 21.90 24.95
N VAL A 487 4.22 22.55 25.49
CA VAL A 487 2.89 22.65 24.88
C VAL A 487 2.69 24.09 24.42
N TYR A 488 2.35 24.30 23.15
CA TYR A 488 2.16 25.64 22.56
C TYR A 488 0.68 26.00 22.38
N LEU A 489 -0.12 25.05 21.91
CA LEU A 489 -1.55 25.21 21.60
C LEU A 489 -2.38 24.14 22.34
N GLY A 490 -3.69 24.37 22.44
CA GLY A 490 -4.66 23.54 23.15
C GLY A 490 -5.45 24.35 24.19
N SER A 491 -6.30 23.69 24.98
CA SER A 491 -7.24 24.33 25.93
C SER A 491 -6.59 25.15 27.06
N ALA A 492 -5.29 24.95 27.32
CA ALA A 492 -4.50 25.77 28.26
C ALA A 492 -3.54 26.75 27.54
N GLY A 493 -3.59 26.81 26.21
CA GLY A 493 -2.73 27.64 25.36
C GLY A 493 -3.48 28.80 24.71
N ALA A 494 -2.92 29.33 23.63
CA ALA A 494 -3.51 30.47 22.92
C ALA A 494 -4.72 30.06 22.04
N LEU A 495 -5.84 30.76 22.20
CA LEU A 495 -7.02 30.67 21.34
C LEU A 495 -6.77 31.31 19.96
N ASP A 496 -7.55 30.94 18.95
CA ASP A 496 -7.50 31.56 17.62
C ASP A 496 -8.01 33.02 17.63
N VAL A 497 -7.98 33.69 16.46
CA VAL A 497 -8.44 35.08 16.33
C VAL A 497 -9.95 35.26 16.50
N ASP A 498 -10.73 34.19 16.39
CA ASP A 498 -12.20 34.18 16.58
C ASP A 498 -12.58 33.74 18.02
N GLY A 499 -11.60 33.51 18.90
CA GLY A 499 -11.79 33.08 20.29
C GLY A 499 -12.03 31.59 20.50
N LYS A 500 -11.74 30.74 19.49
CA LYS A 500 -11.95 29.28 19.54
C LYS A 500 -10.68 28.52 19.87
N GLU A 501 -10.84 27.31 20.39
CA GLU A 501 -9.72 26.41 20.66
C GLU A 501 -9.09 25.85 19.38
N LEU A 502 -7.77 25.66 19.43
CA LEU A 502 -6.97 25.03 18.38
C LEU A 502 -6.49 23.64 18.83
N PRO A 503 -6.24 22.70 17.89
CA PRO A 503 -5.66 21.39 18.23
C PRO A 503 -4.36 21.53 19.02
N ARG A 504 -4.14 20.63 19.97
CA ARG A 504 -2.98 20.69 20.87
C ARG A 504 -1.68 20.52 20.07
N LEU A 505 -0.68 21.37 20.31
CA LEU A 505 0.66 21.23 19.71
C LEU A 505 1.69 20.98 20.82
N VAL A 506 2.34 19.81 20.78
CA VAL A 506 3.33 19.35 21.76
C VAL A 506 4.69 19.15 21.08
N TYR A 507 5.71 19.86 21.54
CA TYR A 507 7.11 19.61 21.19
C TYR A 507 7.73 18.65 22.20
N VAL A 508 8.49 17.68 21.71
CA VAL A 508 9.16 16.65 22.51
C VAL A 508 10.61 16.48 22.04
N SER A 509 11.56 16.74 22.92
CA SER A 509 12.96 16.30 22.78
C SER A 509 13.20 15.20 23.79
N ARG A 510 13.60 14.02 23.31
CA ARG A 510 13.91 12.85 24.16
C ARG A 510 15.25 13.03 24.87
N GLU A 511 15.43 12.47 26.06
CA GLU A 511 16.71 12.55 26.76
C GLU A 511 17.80 11.79 26.00
N LYS A 512 18.99 12.38 25.90
CA LYS A 512 20.17 11.74 25.28
C LYS A 512 21.37 11.87 26.19
N ARG A 513 22.14 10.78 26.31
CA ARG A 513 23.32 10.67 27.16
C ARG A 513 24.44 9.93 26.42
N PRO A 514 25.71 10.28 26.63
CA PRO A 514 26.83 9.49 26.12
C PRO A 514 26.75 8.04 26.61
N GLY A 515 27.06 7.08 25.73
CA GLY A 515 27.01 5.64 26.04
C GLY A 515 25.63 4.97 25.85
N TYR A 516 24.55 5.73 25.74
CA TYR A 516 23.22 5.19 25.43
C TYR A 516 23.00 5.04 23.92
N GLN A 517 22.36 3.95 23.50
CA GLN A 517 21.91 3.77 22.12
C GLN A 517 20.51 4.38 21.95
N HIS A 518 20.35 5.21 20.92
CA HIS A 518 19.15 6.05 20.77
C HIS A 518 18.22 5.62 19.63
N HIS A 519 18.62 4.65 18.80
CA HIS A 519 17.76 4.01 17.79
C HIS A 519 17.09 4.92 16.74
N LYS A 520 17.54 6.18 16.60
CA LYS A 520 17.06 7.16 15.60
C LYS A 520 15.53 7.28 15.62
N LYS A 521 14.89 7.38 14.44
CA LYS A 521 13.43 7.45 14.25
C LYS A 521 12.66 6.39 15.03
N ALA A 522 13.08 5.13 15.05
CA ALA A 522 12.40 4.08 15.82
C ALA A 522 12.31 4.42 17.33
N GLY A 523 13.40 4.94 17.91
CA GLY A 523 13.42 5.42 19.29
C GLY A 523 12.61 6.70 19.50
N ALA A 524 12.63 7.63 18.55
CA ALA A 524 11.79 8.83 18.58
C ALA A 524 10.29 8.50 18.57
N MET A 525 9.87 7.60 17.67
CA MET A 525 8.48 7.13 17.58
C MET A 525 8.04 6.39 18.84
N ASN A 526 8.89 5.52 19.40
CA ASN A 526 8.56 4.83 20.66
C ASN A 526 8.44 5.79 21.86
N ALA A 527 9.27 6.85 21.92
CA ALA A 527 9.11 7.90 22.92
C ALA A 527 7.80 8.69 22.73
N LEU A 528 7.42 9.02 21.48
CA LEU A 528 6.14 9.68 21.17
C LEU A 528 4.91 8.84 21.56
N VAL A 529 4.95 7.52 21.36
CA VAL A 529 3.87 6.62 21.79
C VAL A 529 3.68 6.69 23.31
N ARG A 530 4.77 6.63 24.09
CA ARG A 530 4.72 6.68 25.55
C ARG A 530 4.27 8.04 26.07
N VAL A 531 4.82 9.14 25.52
CA VAL A 531 4.50 10.49 25.99
C VAL A 531 3.07 10.90 25.66
N SER A 532 2.53 10.52 24.49
CA SER A 532 1.12 10.81 24.16
C SER A 532 0.14 9.98 24.99
N ALA A 533 0.50 8.74 25.38
CA ALA A 533 -0.32 7.95 26.30
C ALA A 533 -0.54 8.66 27.65
N VAL A 534 0.49 9.34 28.17
CA VAL A 534 0.40 10.09 29.44
C VAL A 534 -0.33 11.44 29.27
N LEU A 535 -0.37 12.03 28.08
CA LEU A 535 -0.86 13.40 27.86
C LEU A 535 -2.24 13.51 27.17
N THR A 536 -2.64 12.53 26.36
CA THR A 536 -3.91 12.53 25.58
C THR A 536 -4.54 11.14 25.47
N ASN A 537 -3.71 10.09 25.38
CA ASN A 537 -4.11 8.69 25.22
C ASN A 537 -5.09 8.45 24.05
N ALA A 538 -4.80 8.96 22.87
CA ALA A 538 -5.65 8.73 21.69
C ALA A 538 -5.53 7.27 21.21
N PRO A 539 -6.63 6.50 21.00
CA PRO A 539 -6.55 5.10 20.58
C PRO A 539 -5.95 4.92 19.17
N PHE A 540 -5.95 5.98 18.36
CA PHE A 540 -5.34 6.00 17.04
C PHE A 540 -4.18 7.01 16.97
N MET A 541 -3.13 6.66 16.24
CA MET A 541 -1.94 7.50 16.06
C MET A 541 -1.54 7.56 14.59
N LEU A 542 -1.34 8.75 14.02
CA LEU A 542 -0.97 8.97 12.62
C LEU A 542 0.49 9.39 12.51
N ASN A 543 1.32 8.57 11.86
CA ASN A 543 2.73 8.89 11.64
C ASN A 543 2.96 9.60 10.28
N LEU A 544 3.69 10.71 10.32
CA LEU A 544 4.16 11.47 9.16
C LEU A 544 5.65 11.82 9.27
N ASP A 545 6.34 11.78 8.13
CA ASP A 545 7.65 12.41 7.97
C ASP A 545 7.52 13.94 7.90
N CYS A 546 8.55 14.66 8.32
CA CYS A 546 8.58 16.14 8.31
C CYS A 546 8.32 16.76 6.92
N ASP A 547 8.64 16.05 5.84
CA ASP A 547 8.41 16.48 4.46
C ASP A 547 7.06 16.03 3.86
N HIS A 548 6.20 15.36 4.63
CA HIS A 548 4.90 14.86 4.17
C HIS A 548 3.74 15.60 4.84
N TYR A 549 3.02 16.40 4.06
CA TYR A 549 1.92 17.24 4.53
C TYR A 549 0.54 16.67 4.16
N VAL A 550 -0.51 17.13 4.86
CA VAL A 550 -1.90 16.76 4.58
C VAL A 550 -2.41 17.53 3.36
N ASN A 551 -2.63 16.82 2.26
CA ASN A 551 -3.16 17.40 1.01
C ASN A 551 -4.69 17.30 0.90
N ASN A 552 -5.30 16.22 1.41
CA ASN A 552 -6.76 16.09 1.56
C ASN A 552 -7.09 16.16 3.06
N SER A 553 -7.82 17.18 3.46
CA SER A 553 -8.19 17.41 4.86
C SER A 553 -9.13 16.36 5.45
N LYS A 554 -9.82 15.59 4.59
CA LYS A 554 -10.74 14.51 4.97
C LYS A 554 -10.02 13.16 5.21
N ALA A 555 -8.70 13.08 5.00
CA ALA A 555 -7.93 11.84 5.13
C ALA A 555 -8.06 11.15 6.50
N VAL A 556 -8.21 11.91 7.59
CA VAL A 556 -8.47 11.36 8.93
C VAL A 556 -9.83 10.67 8.99
N ARG A 557 -10.88 11.36 8.52
CA ARG A 557 -12.25 10.83 8.45
C ARG A 557 -12.30 9.54 7.60
N GLU A 558 -11.61 9.52 6.47
CA GLU A 558 -11.48 8.32 5.63
C GLU A 558 -10.84 7.13 6.34
N ALA A 559 -9.84 7.36 7.21
CA ALA A 559 -9.25 6.30 8.02
C ALA A 559 -10.23 5.79 9.09
N MET A 560 -10.99 6.70 9.72
CA MET A 560 -12.00 6.34 10.73
C MET A 560 -13.15 5.49 10.17
N CYS A 561 -13.53 5.67 8.90
CA CYS A 561 -14.49 4.76 8.23
C CYS A 561 -14.10 3.27 8.33
N PHE A 562 -12.80 2.95 8.38
CA PHE A 562 -12.31 1.57 8.55
C PHE A 562 -12.04 1.21 10.01
N LEU A 563 -11.48 2.13 10.80
CA LEU A 563 -11.02 1.87 12.17
C LEU A 563 -12.15 1.87 13.20
N MET A 564 -13.21 2.66 12.97
CA MET A 564 -14.42 2.71 13.81
C MET A 564 -15.53 1.72 13.35
N ASP A 565 -15.27 0.89 12.34
CA ASP A 565 -16.17 -0.22 11.95
C ASP A 565 -16.21 -1.29 13.07
N PRO A 566 -17.39 -1.60 13.68
CA PRO A 566 -17.50 -2.61 14.73
C PRO A 566 -17.00 -4.01 14.35
N ASN A 567 -17.07 -4.39 13.07
CA ASN A 567 -16.71 -5.74 12.59
C ASN A 567 -15.23 -5.89 12.26
N LEU A 568 -14.71 -4.93 11.50
CA LEU A 568 -13.35 -4.96 10.97
C LEU A 568 -12.38 -4.15 11.83
N GLY A 569 -12.76 -2.96 12.29
CA GLY A 569 -11.90 -1.98 12.96
C GLY A 569 -11.12 -2.57 14.14
N LYS A 570 -11.79 -3.31 15.03
CA LYS A 570 -11.15 -4.02 16.16
C LYS A 570 -10.07 -5.04 15.76
N LYS A 571 -9.99 -5.45 14.49
CA LYS A 571 -9.00 -6.40 13.94
C LYS A 571 -7.94 -5.71 13.05
N LEU A 572 -8.01 -4.39 12.90
CA LEU A 572 -7.06 -3.61 12.11
C LEU A 572 -5.90 -3.10 12.98
N CYS A 573 -4.66 -3.30 12.50
CA CYS A 573 -3.48 -2.68 13.09
C CYS A 573 -3.21 -1.29 12.51
N TYR A 574 -3.42 -1.08 11.21
CA TYR A 574 -3.26 0.23 10.57
C TYR A 574 -3.98 0.39 9.24
N VAL A 575 -4.25 1.65 8.88
CA VAL A 575 -4.65 2.09 7.52
C VAL A 575 -3.46 2.80 6.88
N GLN A 576 -3.00 2.29 5.74
CA GLN A 576 -1.92 2.85 4.93
C GLN A 576 -2.48 3.62 3.73
N PHE A 577 -1.98 4.83 3.51
CA PHE A 577 -2.27 5.63 2.31
C PHE A 577 -1.12 5.57 1.29
N PRO A 578 -1.38 5.80 -0.01
CA PRO A 578 -0.33 5.96 -1.02
C PRO A 578 0.51 7.20 -0.74
N GLN A 579 1.84 7.04 -0.74
CA GLN A 579 2.75 8.19 -0.77
C GLN A 579 2.76 8.76 -2.19
N ARG A 580 2.54 10.07 -2.32
CA ARG A 580 2.66 10.81 -3.57
C ARG A 580 3.63 11.96 -3.35
N PHE A 581 4.32 12.37 -4.41
CA PHE A 581 5.31 13.44 -4.32
C PHE A 581 5.02 14.59 -5.29
N ASP A 582 5.34 15.80 -4.86
CA ASP A 582 5.38 17.01 -5.69
C ASP A 582 6.82 17.25 -6.20
N GLY A 583 7.02 18.29 -7.02
CA GLY A 583 8.36 18.70 -7.51
C GLY A 583 8.97 17.79 -8.60
N ILE A 584 8.21 16.82 -9.12
CA ILE A 584 8.71 15.83 -10.09
C ILE A 584 8.79 16.43 -11.51
N ASP A 585 9.89 16.18 -12.23
CA ASP A 585 10.05 16.45 -13.68
C ASP A 585 8.83 15.91 -14.46
N ARG A 586 8.37 16.65 -15.47
CA ARG A 586 7.27 16.22 -16.37
C ARG A 586 7.53 14.84 -16.99
N HIS A 587 8.81 14.48 -17.15
CA HIS A 587 9.25 13.21 -17.72
C HIS A 587 9.67 12.15 -16.68
N ASP A 588 9.44 12.37 -15.37
CA ASP A 588 9.81 11.51 -14.22
C ASP A 588 10.98 10.54 -14.48
N ARG A 589 12.14 11.13 -14.84
CA ARG A 589 13.30 10.39 -15.38
C ARG A 589 13.86 9.32 -14.44
N TYR A 590 13.59 9.46 -13.15
CA TYR A 590 14.10 8.60 -12.08
C TYR A 590 13.00 7.75 -11.42
N ALA A 591 11.81 7.69 -12.03
CA ALA A 591 10.64 6.93 -11.55
C ALA A 591 10.30 7.22 -10.07
N ASN A 592 10.43 8.49 -9.66
CA ASN A 592 10.26 8.90 -8.26
C ASN A 592 8.81 8.71 -7.77
N ARG A 593 7.82 8.68 -8.67
CA ARG A 593 6.42 8.40 -8.30
C ARG A 593 6.18 6.98 -7.77
N ASN A 594 7.05 6.02 -8.12
CA ASN A 594 6.95 4.61 -7.73
C ASN A 594 5.53 4.00 -7.90
N VAL A 595 4.85 4.34 -9.01
CA VAL A 595 3.43 3.99 -9.23
C VAL A 595 3.19 2.48 -9.30
N VAL A 596 4.16 1.69 -9.78
CA VAL A 596 4.02 0.23 -9.84
C VAL A 596 3.86 -0.36 -8.43
N PHE A 597 4.64 0.12 -7.46
CA PHE A 597 4.56 -0.35 -6.08
C PHE A 597 3.24 0.05 -5.41
N PHE A 598 2.82 1.31 -5.53
CA PHE A 598 1.62 1.81 -4.85
C PHE A 598 0.31 1.45 -5.58
N ASP A 599 0.26 1.56 -6.92
CA ASP A 599 -0.97 1.38 -7.70
C ASP A 599 -1.16 -0.05 -8.28
N ILE A 600 -0.17 -0.94 -8.11
CA ILE A 600 -0.27 -2.36 -8.50
C ILE A 600 0.00 -3.28 -7.30
N ASN A 601 1.22 -3.25 -6.73
CA ASN A 601 1.61 -4.23 -5.71
C ASN A 601 0.77 -4.10 -4.43
N MET A 602 0.64 -2.89 -3.86
CA MET A 602 -0.10 -2.67 -2.60
C MET A 602 -1.57 -3.08 -2.66
N ARG A 603 -2.24 -2.87 -3.80
CA ARG A 603 -3.63 -3.32 -4.03
C ARG A 603 -3.77 -4.84 -4.09
N GLY A 604 -2.73 -5.54 -4.58
CA GLY A 604 -2.61 -6.99 -4.50
C GLY A 604 -2.56 -7.48 -3.05
N LEU A 605 -1.70 -6.86 -2.23
CA LEU A 605 -1.53 -7.20 -0.81
C LEU A 605 -2.79 -6.92 0.02
N ASP A 606 -3.51 -5.83 -0.25
CA ASP A 606 -4.77 -5.49 0.43
C ASP A 606 -5.87 -6.55 0.27
N GLY A 607 -5.83 -7.34 -0.81
CA GLY A 607 -6.73 -8.49 -1.00
C GLY A 607 -6.40 -9.69 -0.13
N ILE A 608 -5.17 -9.77 0.40
CA ILE A 608 -4.65 -10.92 1.15
C ILE A 608 -4.79 -10.67 2.66
N GLN A 609 -3.89 -9.91 3.25
CA GLN A 609 -3.91 -9.57 4.69
C GLN A 609 -3.86 -8.05 4.93
N GLY A 610 -3.40 -7.28 3.94
CA GLY A 610 -3.27 -5.83 3.98
C GLY A 610 -1.95 -5.36 3.35
N PRO A 611 -1.79 -4.05 3.04
CA PRO A 611 -0.51 -3.49 2.60
C PRO A 611 0.57 -3.57 3.68
N VAL A 612 1.85 -3.54 3.29
CA VAL A 612 2.96 -3.36 4.26
C VAL A 612 3.09 -1.89 4.69
N TYR A 613 3.57 -1.65 5.90
CA TYR A 613 3.89 -0.31 6.40
C TYR A 613 5.16 0.24 5.72
N VAL A 614 5.11 1.50 5.29
CA VAL A 614 6.13 2.17 4.45
C VAL A 614 6.66 3.49 5.04
N GLY A 615 6.55 3.69 6.35
CA GLY A 615 7.28 4.75 7.07
C GLY A 615 6.60 6.11 7.22
N THR A 616 5.51 6.40 6.49
CA THR A 616 4.73 7.66 6.57
C THR A 616 3.34 7.48 5.95
N GLY A 617 2.36 8.32 6.36
CA GLY A 617 1.00 8.35 5.85
C GLY A 617 0.14 7.18 6.35
N THR A 618 0.23 6.89 7.64
CA THR A 618 -0.30 5.65 8.22
C THR A 618 -0.97 5.91 9.57
N VAL A 619 -2.24 5.52 9.71
CA VAL A 619 -2.99 5.57 10.98
C VAL A 619 -2.92 4.21 11.66
N PHE A 620 -2.27 4.13 12.81
CA PHE A 620 -2.11 2.94 13.63
C PHE A 620 -3.14 2.85 14.75
N ASN A 621 -3.53 1.63 15.10
CA ASN A 621 -4.19 1.28 16.35
C ASN A 621 -3.13 1.16 17.46
N ARG A 622 -3.29 1.93 18.55
CA ARG A 622 -2.37 1.96 19.71
C ARG A 622 -2.19 0.59 20.35
N GLN A 623 -3.27 -0.16 20.56
CA GLN A 623 -3.21 -1.49 21.18
C GLN A 623 -2.43 -2.51 20.34
N ALA A 624 -2.48 -2.39 19.02
CA ALA A 624 -1.70 -3.24 18.12
C ALA A 624 -0.18 -2.93 18.20
N LEU A 625 0.20 -1.66 18.43
CA LEU A 625 1.60 -1.25 18.63
C LEU A 625 2.13 -1.63 20.02
N TYR A 626 1.29 -1.61 21.07
CA TYR A 626 1.57 -2.21 22.38
C TYR A 626 1.77 -3.75 22.31
N GLY A 627 1.49 -4.35 21.16
CA GLY A 627 1.78 -5.75 20.88
C GLY A 627 0.78 -6.70 21.52
N TYR A 628 -0.43 -6.24 21.84
CA TYR A 628 -1.55 -7.12 22.11
C TYR A 628 -1.91 -7.93 20.86
N ASP A 629 -2.53 -9.08 21.07
CA ASP A 629 -3.07 -9.92 20.00
C ASP A 629 -4.44 -9.36 19.54
N PRO A 630 -4.81 -9.51 18.26
CA PRO A 630 -6.12 -9.09 17.79
C PRO A 630 -7.23 -9.88 18.50
N PRO A 631 -8.37 -9.26 18.84
CA PRO A 631 -9.46 -9.91 19.55
C PRO A 631 -9.95 -11.15 18.80
N VAL A 632 -10.03 -12.26 19.52
CA VAL A 632 -10.36 -13.57 18.96
C VAL A 632 -11.83 -13.55 18.53
N SER A 633 -12.08 -13.66 17.23
CA SER A 633 -13.41 -13.98 16.74
C SER A 633 -13.79 -15.39 17.19
N GLU A 634 -15.00 -15.54 17.75
CA GLU A 634 -15.62 -16.85 17.98
C GLU A 634 -15.43 -17.74 16.75
N LYS A 635 -14.81 -18.91 16.95
CA LYS A 635 -14.55 -19.82 15.83
C LYS A 635 -15.86 -20.48 15.44
N ARG A 636 -16.19 -20.43 14.13
CA ARG A 636 -17.23 -21.29 13.56
C ARG A 636 -16.99 -22.74 14.01
N PRO A 637 -18.01 -23.45 14.53
CA PRO A 637 -18.00 -24.91 14.52
C PRO A 637 -17.79 -25.35 13.06
N LYS A 638 -16.84 -26.26 12.82
CA LYS A 638 -16.73 -26.89 11.51
C LYS A 638 -17.88 -27.89 11.39
N MET A 639 -18.91 -27.56 10.60
CA MET A 639 -19.79 -28.60 10.09
C MET A 639 -18.97 -29.50 9.15
N THR A 640 -18.55 -30.65 9.66
CA THR A 640 -18.13 -31.78 8.83
C THR A 640 -19.39 -32.51 8.40
N CYS A 641 -19.72 -32.43 7.11
CA CYS A 641 -20.79 -33.23 6.53
C CYS A 641 -20.27 -34.65 6.25
N ASP A 642 -20.73 -35.63 7.04
CA ASP A 642 -20.36 -37.04 6.91
C ASP A 642 -21.16 -37.73 5.76
N CYS A 643 -21.02 -37.23 4.54
CA CYS A 643 -21.73 -37.76 3.37
C CYS A 643 -20.91 -37.76 2.07
N TRP A 644 -19.83 -38.55 2.05
CA TRP A 644 -19.19 -39.03 0.80
C TRP A 644 -19.12 -40.58 0.76
N PRO A 645 -19.53 -41.25 -0.33
CA PRO A 645 -19.55 -42.72 -0.41
C PRO A 645 -18.16 -43.39 -0.44
N LYS A 646 -18.05 -44.57 0.18
CA LYS A 646 -16.81 -45.35 0.32
C LYS A 646 -16.39 -46.12 -0.94
N TRP A 647 -16.14 -45.48 -2.09
CA TRP A 647 -15.46 -46.16 -3.23
C TRP A 647 -14.69 -45.26 -4.22
N CYS A 648 -13.88 -44.29 -3.78
CA CYS A 648 -12.78 -43.79 -4.63
C CYS A 648 -11.66 -43.06 -3.87
N CYS A 649 -10.89 -43.76 -3.04
CA CYS A 649 -9.61 -43.23 -2.56
C CYS A 649 -8.60 -44.36 -2.30
N CYS A 650 -8.00 -44.86 -3.39
CA CYS A 650 -6.83 -45.72 -3.34
C CYS A 650 -5.71 -45.13 -4.21
N CYS A 651 -5.09 -44.06 -3.72
CA CYS A 651 -3.63 -43.85 -3.73
C CYS A 651 -3.26 -42.51 -3.07
N CYS A 652 -2.14 -42.51 -2.34
CA CYS A 652 -1.41 -41.32 -1.89
C CYS A 652 -2.05 -40.41 -0.80
N CYS A 653 -2.33 -40.95 0.39
CA CYS A 653 -1.95 -40.30 1.66
C CYS A 653 -2.07 -41.27 2.86
N GLY A 654 -0.95 -41.75 3.40
CA GLY A 654 -0.93 -42.75 4.47
C GLY A 654 -1.20 -42.19 5.87
N GLY A 655 -2.30 -42.61 6.50
CA GLY A 655 -2.57 -42.33 7.92
C GLY A 655 -1.71 -43.19 8.86
N SER A 656 -1.12 -42.58 9.89
CA SER A 656 -0.24 -43.26 10.84
C SER A 656 -1.01 -44.09 11.88
N ARG A 657 -1.07 -45.41 11.66
CA ARG A 657 -1.53 -46.36 12.70
C ARG A 657 -0.53 -46.43 13.84
N LYS A 658 -0.95 -46.08 15.06
CA LYS A 658 -0.25 -46.47 16.30
C LYS A 658 -0.14 -48.00 16.35
N LYS A 659 1.08 -48.54 16.39
CA LYS A 659 1.35 -49.90 16.91
C LYS A 659 2.55 -49.88 17.82
N SER A 660 2.40 -50.57 18.96
CA SER A 660 3.43 -50.80 19.96
C SER A 660 4.62 -51.57 19.39
N LYS A 661 5.82 -51.36 19.94
CA LYS A 661 6.90 -52.35 19.90
C LYS A 661 7.62 -52.48 21.25
N LYS A 662 7.75 -53.73 21.69
CA LYS A 662 8.67 -54.17 22.76
C LYS A 662 10.13 -53.99 22.33
N LYS A 663 11.03 -54.05 23.32
CA LYS A 663 12.49 -54.02 23.22
C LYS A 663 13.07 -55.02 22.19
N GLY A 664 14.20 -54.70 21.56
CA GLY A 664 14.96 -55.65 20.72
C GLY A 664 16.18 -55.08 19.99
N VAL A 665 17.28 -54.87 20.74
CA VAL A 665 18.73 -54.94 20.38
C VAL A 665 19.19 -54.92 18.90
N VAL A 666 20.18 -54.06 18.56
CA VAL A 666 21.55 -54.41 18.04
C VAL A 666 22.24 -53.23 17.30
N ARG A 667 23.50 -52.98 17.69
CA ARG A 667 24.63 -52.24 17.04
C ARG A 667 24.45 -50.80 16.51
N SER A 668 25.09 -49.89 17.26
CA SER A 668 25.80 -48.71 16.72
C SER A 668 27.03 -49.13 15.90
N LEU A 669 27.43 -48.31 14.93
CA LEU A 669 28.66 -48.44 14.15
C LEU A 669 29.45 -47.13 14.30
N PHE A 670 30.68 -47.22 14.82
CA PHE A 670 31.58 -46.13 15.25
C PHE A 670 31.06 -45.24 16.41
N GLY A 671 31.86 -44.88 17.43
CA GLY A 671 33.20 -45.39 17.79
C GLY A 671 34.01 -44.49 18.74
N GLY A 672 33.93 -44.74 20.06
CA GLY A 672 34.86 -44.21 21.09
C GLY A 672 34.70 -42.74 21.50
N LEU A 673 35.21 -42.29 22.66
CA LEU A 673 35.77 -43.03 23.81
C LEU A 673 35.77 -42.15 25.10
N TYR A 674 36.12 -42.74 26.25
CA TYR A 674 36.34 -42.16 27.59
C TYR A 674 35.18 -42.08 28.61
N THR A 675 35.54 -42.21 29.90
CA THR A 675 34.71 -42.84 30.94
C THR A 675 35.02 -42.37 32.39
N LYS A 676 33.99 -42.48 33.27
CA LYS A 676 34.03 -42.71 34.74
C LYS A 676 34.74 -41.72 35.70
N LYS A 677 33.93 -41.09 36.58
CA LYS A 677 33.71 -41.41 38.02
C LYS A 677 32.52 -40.54 38.54
N LYS A 678 31.46 -41.07 39.17
CA LYS A 678 31.27 -41.35 40.63
C LYS A 678 31.58 -40.13 41.53
N LYS A 679 30.73 -39.67 42.48
CA LYS A 679 29.47 -40.22 43.07
C LYS A 679 28.77 -39.16 43.98
N MET A 680 27.42 -39.15 44.07
CA MET A 680 26.57 -38.53 45.15
C MET A 680 26.64 -36.98 45.32
N MET A 681 25.63 -36.23 45.78
CA MET A 681 24.20 -36.36 46.16
C MET A 681 23.65 -34.89 46.20
N GLY A 682 22.40 -34.49 45.93
CA GLY A 682 21.10 -35.13 45.72
C GLY A 682 20.01 -34.04 45.55
N LYS A 683 18.74 -34.40 45.81
CA LYS A 683 17.48 -33.61 45.69
C LYS A 683 16.96 -33.32 44.28
N ASN A 684 16.03 -34.17 43.87
CA ASN A 684 15.09 -33.99 42.76
C ASN A 684 14.10 -32.83 43.04
N TYR A 685 13.43 -32.32 42.01
CA TYR A 685 11.99 -32.59 41.84
C TYR A 685 11.59 -32.54 40.36
N VAL A 686 10.70 -33.44 39.94
CA VAL A 686 10.31 -33.65 38.54
C VAL A 686 8.98 -32.97 38.24
N ARG A 687 8.96 -32.21 37.14
CA ARG A 687 7.79 -31.58 36.54
C ARG A 687 6.92 -32.61 35.82
N LYS A 688 5.66 -32.81 36.27
CA LYS A 688 4.57 -33.30 35.41
C LYS A 688 3.19 -33.00 35.99
N GLY A 689 2.36 -32.28 35.23
CA GLY A 689 0.91 -32.47 35.26
C GLY A 689 0.52 -33.67 34.35
N SER A 690 -0.75 -34.00 34.13
CA SER A 690 -2.01 -33.49 34.68
C SER A 690 -3.12 -34.38 34.14
N SER A 691 -4.09 -34.80 34.95
CA SER A 691 -5.39 -35.27 34.44
C SER A 691 -6.43 -35.26 35.55
N SER A 692 -7.56 -34.63 35.24
CA SER A 692 -8.74 -34.42 36.07
C SER A 692 -9.40 -35.69 36.59
N MET A 693 -9.90 -35.62 37.82
CA MET A 693 -11.19 -36.18 38.23
C MET A 693 -11.79 -35.25 39.29
N PHE A 694 -13.04 -34.82 39.12
CA PHE A 694 -13.80 -34.09 40.14
C PHE A 694 -14.45 -35.10 41.08
N ASP A 695 -14.46 -34.83 42.37
CA ASP A 695 -15.68 -34.88 43.19
C ASP A 695 -15.49 -34.05 44.49
N LEU A 696 -16.61 -33.71 45.12
CA LEU A 696 -16.80 -32.79 46.25
C LEU A 696 -15.83 -32.98 47.44
N GLU A 697 -15.32 -31.88 47.99
CA GLU A 697 -15.87 -31.28 49.24
C GLU A 697 -15.30 -29.86 49.47
N GLU A 698 -16.18 -28.90 49.78
CA GLU A 698 -15.81 -27.54 50.21
C GLU A 698 -15.42 -27.53 51.70
N ILE A 699 -15.01 -26.35 52.20
CA ILE A 699 -14.76 -26.00 53.62
C ILE A 699 -13.35 -26.33 54.14
N GLU A 700 -12.33 -25.78 53.49
CA GLU A 700 -11.26 -25.04 54.22
C GLU A 700 -10.72 -23.83 53.42
N GLU A 701 -11.52 -23.28 52.50
CA GLU A 701 -11.21 -21.99 51.85
C GLU A 701 -11.61 -20.83 52.77
N GLY A 702 -10.63 -20.07 53.25
CA GLY A 702 -10.90 -18.86 54.02
C GLY A 702 -9.71 -17.91 54.21
N LEU A 703 -8.47 -18.43 54.28
CA LEU A 703 -7.29 -17.62 54.64
C LEU A 703 -6.08 -17.74 53.71
N GLU A 704 -5.96 -18.76 52.84
CA GLU A 704 -4.81 -18.89 51.93
C GLU A 704 -5.04 -18.32 50.51
N GLY A 705 -6.30 -18.16 50.09
CA GLY A 705 -6.63 -17.65 48.74
C GLY A 705 -6.27 -16.18 48.49
N TYR A 706 -6.20 -15.36 49.55
CA TYR A 706 -5.83 -13.95 49.45
C TYR A 706 -4.35 -13.78 49.03
N ASP A 707 -3.48 -14.61 49.59
CA ASP A 707 -2.04 -14.60 49.36
C ASP A 707 -1.67 -15.06 47.94
N GLU A 708 -2.42 -15.99 47.34
CA GLU A 708 -2.23 -16.41 45.95
C GLU A 708 -2.84 -15.42 44.94
N LEU A 709 -3.97 -14.77 45.28
CA LEU A 709 -4.53 -13.68 44.47
C LEU A 709 -3.63 -12.44 44.49
N GLU A 710 -3.06 -12.06 45.63
CA GLU A 710 -2.03 -11.02 45.69
C GLU A 710 -0.77 -11.44 44.94
N LYS A 711 -0.22 -12.65 45.13
CA LYS A 711 0.97 -13.10 44.38
C LYS A 711 0.73 -13.15 42.87
N SER A 712 -0.45 -13.56 42.41
CA SER A 712 -0.78 -13.58 40.97
C SER A 712 -1.04 -12.17 40.41
N SER A 713 -1.68 -11.28 41.17
CA SER A 713 -1.84 -9.85 40.84
C SER A 713 -0.48 -9.13 40.78
N LEU A 714 0.37 -9.32 41.79
CA LEU A 714 1.73 -8.77 41.86
C LEU A 714 2.65 -9.37 40.77
N MET A 715 2.51 -10.64 40.42
CA MET A 715 3.21 -11.22 39.25
C MET A 715 2.67 -10.66 37.93
N SER A 716 1.37 -10.38 37.83
CA SER A 716 0.76 -9.70 36.68
C SER A 716 1.31 -8.27 36.53
N GLN A 717 1.31 -7.48 37.60
CA GLN A 717 1.89 -6.13 37.64
C GLN A 717 3.39 -6.15 37.29
N LYS A 718 4.20 -7.03 37.90
CA LYS A 718 5.63 -7.18 37.55
C LYS A 718 5.86 -7.59 36.10
N ASN A 719 4.94 -8.36 35.50
CA ASN A 719 4.99 -8.66 34.07
C ASN A 719 4.65 -7.42 33.21
N PHE A 720 3.68 -6.59 33.62
CA PHE A 720 3.39 -5.31 32.97
C PHE A 720 4.57 -4.32 33.11
N GLU A 721 5.19 -4.18 34.28
CA GLU A 721 6.39 -3.36 34.50
C GLU A 721 7.56 -3.79 33.61
N LYS A 722 7.84 -5.10 33.57
CA LYS A 722 8.88 -5.67 32.69
C LYS A 722 8.56 -5.46 31.21
N ARG A 723 7.28 -5.44 30.83
CA ARG A 723 6.85 -5.31 29.45
C ARG A 723 6.84 -3.85 28.97
N PHE A 724 6.20 -2.96 29.74
CA PHE A 724 5.90 -1.58 29.37
C PHE A 724 6.79 -0.52 30.04
N GLY A 725 7.50 -0.86 31.12
CA GLY A 725 8.35 0.04 31.90
C GLY A 725 7.77 0.39 33.28
N GLN A 726 8.50 1.19 34.04
CA GLN A 726 8.25 1.40 35.48
C GLN A 726 7.14 2.42 35.80
N SER A 727 6.61 3.14 34.81
CA SER A 727 5.58 4.16 35.02
C SER A 727 4.20 3.51 35.29
N PRO A 728 3.61 3.67 36.49
CA PRO A 728 2.29 3.14 36.79
C PRO A 728 1.19 3.90 36.03
N VAL A 729 1.39 5.20 35.78
CA VAL A 729 0.47 6.04 35.00
C VAL A 729 0.41 5.57 33.55
N PHE A 730 1.56 5.25 32.94
CA PHE A 730 1.62 4.69 31.60
C PHE A 730 0.94 3.32 31.53
N ILE A 731 1.20 2.41 32.49
CA ILE A 731 0.55 1.09 32.54
C ILE A 731 -0.98 1.24 32.69
N ALA A 732 -1.46 2.12 33.58
CA ALA A 732 -2.89 2.36 33.73
C ALA A 732 -3.52 2.90 32.43
N SER A 733 -2.83 3.80 31.74
CA SER A 733 -3.25 4.34 30.43
C SER A 733 -3.36 3.26 29.35
N THR A 734 -2.43 2.28 29.29
CA THR A 734 -2.47 1.24 28.25
C THR A 734 -3.62 0.24 28.41
N LEU A 735 -4.18 0.11 29.62
CA LEU A 735 -5.31 -0.79 29.93
C LEU A 735 -6.67 -0.24 29.49
N VAL A 736 -6.78 1.06 29.16
CA VAL A 736 -8.03 1.68 28.69
C VAL A 736 -8.15 1.50 27.18
N GLU A 737 -9.07 0.64 26.70
CA GLU A 737 -9.21 0.34 25.26
C GLU A 737 -9.67 1.56 24.44
N ASP A 738 -10.66 2.31 24.93
CA ASP A 738 -11.24 3.47 24.23
C ASP A 738 -10.38 4.75 24.35
N GLY A 739 -9.30 4.70 25.13
CA GLY A 739 -8.37 5.80 25.34
C GLY A 739 -8.87 6.86 26.34
N GLY A 740 -8.25 8.05 26.29
CA GLY A 740 -8.52 9.15 27.22
C GLY A 740 -7.75 9.06 28.55
N LEU A 741 -7.90 10.11 29.37
CA LEU A 741 -7.29 10.24 30.70
C LEU A 741 -8.38 10.10 31.79
N PRO A 742 -8.06 9.53 32.97
CA PRO A 742 -8.99 9.49 34.09
C PRO A 742 -9.40 10.90 34.57
N GLU A 743 -10.65 11.06 34.98
CA GLU A 743 -11.14 12.31 35.54
C GLU A 743 -10.34 12.72 36.80
N GLY A 744 -10.04 14.02 36.93
CA GLY A 744 -9.29 14.58 38.07
C GLY A 744 -7.75 14.51 37.97
N THR A 745 -7.15 14.05 36.87
CA THR A 745 -5.69 14.09 36.71
C THR A 745 -5.13 15.51 36.62
N ASN A 746 -4.12 15.83 37.45
CA ASN A 746 -3.50 17.14 37.51
C ASN A 746 -2.44 17.34 36.41
N THR A 747 -2.63 18.34 35.55
CA THR A 747 -1.78 18.58 34.35
C THR A 747 -0.29 18.70 34.68
N SER A 748 0.07 19.32 35.81
CA SER A 748 1.48 19.47 36.20
C SER A 748 2.15 18.14 36.56
N SER A 749 1.42 17.18 37.16
CA SER A 749 1.97 15.86 37.47
C SER A 749 2.11 15.02 36.20
N LEU A 750 1.16 15.12 35.27
CA LEU A 750 1.23 14.47 33.95
C LEU A 750 2.46 14.91 33.15
N ILE A 751 2.82 16.20 33.15
CA ILE A 751 4.04 16.68 32.47
C ILE A 751 5.31 16.10 33.10
N LYS A 752 5.38 16.03 34.44
CA LYS A 752 6.53 15.42 35.14
C LYS A 752 6.68 13.93 34.80
N GLU A 753 5.56 13.20 34.76
CA GLU A 753 5.53 11.79 34.39
C GLU A 753 5.85 11.58 32.89
N ALA A 754 5.37 12.48 32.03
CA ALA A 754 5.69 12.49 30.61
C ALA A 754 7.20 12.67 30.36
N ILE A 755 7.90 13.49 31.16
CA ILE A 755 9.37 13.62 31.14
C ILE A 755 10.05 12.31 31.60
N HIS A 756 9.51 11.62 32.61
CA HIS A 756 10.06 10.35 33.08
C HIS A 756 10.02 9.25 32.00
N VAL A 757 8.90 9.10 31.27
CA VAL A 757 8.75 8.05 30.26
C VAL A 757 9.57 8.27 28.97
N ILE A 758 10.10 9.48 28.74
CA ILE A 758 11.02 9.79 27.63
C ILE A 758 12.51 9.76 28.02
N SER A 759 12.83 9.36 29.26
CA SER A 759 14.22 9.21 29.74
C SER A 759 14.99 8.12 28.99
N CYS A 760 16.31 8.28 28.88
CA CYS A 760 17.13 7.38 28.05
C CYS A 760 17.23 5.95 28.63
N GLY A 761 17.13 5.80 29.95
CA GLY A 761 17.17 4.51 30.65
C GLY A 761 15.86 3.73 30.65
N TYR A 762 14.74 4.35 30.23
CA TYR A 762 13.41 3.74 30.32
C TYR A 762 13.28 2.42 29.54
N GLU A 763 14.05 2.26 28.46
CA GLU A 763 13.89 1.14 27.52
C GLU A 763 14.76 -0.08 27.86
N GLU A 764 15.84 0.06 28.64
CA GLU A 764 16.88 -0.98 28.83
C GLU A 764 16.31 -2.35 29.24
N LYS A 765 15.54 -2.36 30.34
CA LYS A 765 15.02 -3.56 31.01
C LYS A 765 13.64 -3.99 30.50
N THR A 766 13.13 -3.31 29.46
CA THR A 766 11.77 -3.50 28.95
C THR A 766 11.73 -4.27 27.62
N GLU A 767 10.53 -4.54 27.11
CA GLU A 767 10.30 -5.15 25.79
C GLU A 767 10.14 -4.14 24.65
N TRP A 768 10.26 -2.83 24.94
CA TRP A 768 10.28 -1.76 23.94
C TRP A 768 11.38 -1.97 22.89
N GLY A 769 11.02 -1.78 21.61
CA GLY A 769 11.89 -2.00 20.46
C GLY A 769 12.22 -3.47 20.16
N LYS A 770 12.10 -4.38 21.13
CA LYS A 770 12.41 -5.81 20.99
C LYS A 770 11.17 -6.59 20.52
N GLU A 771 10.02 -6.31 21.14
CA GLU A 771 8.73 -6.96 20.86
C GLU A 771 7.58 -5.93 20.72
N ILE A 772 7.76 -4.69 21.21
CA ILE A 772 6.73 -3.65 21.37
C ILE A 772 7.14 -2.35 20.67
N GLY A 773 6.17 -1.65 20.07
CA GLY A 773 6.39 -0.43 19.32
C GLY A 773 7.10 -0.68 17.98
N TRP A 774 7.83 0.32 17.52
CA TRP A 774 8.73 0.24 16.37
C TRP A 774 9.93 -0.65 16.70
N ILE A 775 10.17 -1.66 15.87
CA ILE A 775 11.15 -2.72 16.14
C ILE A 775 12.58 -2.26 15.79
N TYR A 776 13.50 -2.45 16.72
CA TYR A 776 14.91 -2.04 16.60
C TYR A 776 15.75 -3.08 15.85
N GLY A 777 16.88 -2.63 15.29
CA GLY A 777 17.92 -3.50 14.73
C GLY A 777 18.06 -3.51 13.21
N SER A 778 17.22 -2.76 12.48
CA SER A 778 17.36 -2.54 11.04
C SER A 778 17.25 -1.04 10.71
N VAL A 779 17.85 -0.61 9.59
CA VAL A 779 17.66 0.71 8.98
C VAL A 779 16.27 0.88 8.34
N THR A 780 15.52 -0.21 8.14
CA THR A 780 14.12 -0.21 7.69
C THR A 780 13.22 -0.80 8.78
N GLU A 781 13.04 -0.06 9.88
CA GLU A 781 12.17 -0.47 11.00
C GLU A 781 10.68 -0.56 10.60
N ASP A 782 10.29 0.13 9.53
CA ASP A 782 8.93 0.25 9.04
C ASP A 782 8.35 -1.10 8.58
N ILE A 783 8.95 -1.71 7.56
CA ILE A 783 8.51 -3.01 7.06
C ILE A 783 8.60 -4.10 8.13
N LEU A 784 9.63 -4.04 8.99
CA LEU A 784 9.85 -4.98 10.09
C LEU A 784 8.73 -4.88 11.16
N THR A 785 8.31 -3.67 11.51
CA THR A 785 7.23 -3.43 12.47
C THR A 785 5.90 -3.93 11.89
N GLY A 786 5.58 -3.59 10.64
CA GLY A 786 4.39 -4.10 9.95
C GLY A 786 4.36 -5.64 9.88
N PHE A 787 5.48 -6.26 9.50
CA PHE A 787 5.63 -7.73 9.47
C PHE A 787 5.38 -8.39 10.83
N LYS A 788 5.94 -7.84 11.91
CA LYS A 788 5.75 -8.35 13.28
C LYS A 788 4.28 -8.26 13.72
N MET A 789 3.57 -7.19 13.36
CA MET A 789 2.13 -7.04 13.61
C MET A 789 1.30 -8.06 12.80
N HIS A 790 1.59 -8.23 11.50
CA HIS A 790 0.89 -9.21 10.65
C HIS A 790 1.14 -10.67 11.13
N CYS A 791 2.31 -10.97 11.70
CA CYS A 791 2.62 -12.27 12.32
C CYS A 791 1.74 -12.59 13.54
N ARG A 792 1.35 -11.59 14.35
CA ARG A 792 0.39 -11.74 15.47
C ARG A 792 -1.05 -12.00 14.98
N GLY A 793 -1.32 -11.72 13.70
CA GLY A 793 -2.62 -11.94 13.03
C GLY A 793 -3.45 -10.68 12.81
N TRP A 794 -2.88 -9.51 13.09
CA TRP A 794 -3.50 -8.25 12.70
C TRP A 794 -3.59 -8.11 11.18
N LYS A 795 -4.51 -7.28 10.72
CA LYS A 795 -4.72 -6.93 9.30
C LYS A 795 -4.50 -5.45 9.10
N SER A 796 -4.01 -5.05 7.95
CA SER A 796 -3.98 -3.64 7.54
C SER A 796 -4.97 -3.37 6.41
N VAL A 797 -5.14 -2.09 6.07
CA VAL A 797 -6.01 -1.62 4.98
C VAL A 797 -5.25 -0.66 4.09
N TYR A 798 -5.42 -0.78 2.78
CA TYR A 798 -4.96 0.22 1.83
C TYR A 798 -6.10 1.17 1.44
N CYS A 799 -5.95 2.47 1.70
CA CYS A 799 -6.92 3.50 1.32
C CYS A 799 -6.36 4.39 0.21
N MET A 800 -7.08 4.52 -0.89
CA MET A 800 -6.70 5.37 -2.04
C MET A 800 -7.82 6.37 -2.37
N PRO A 801 -7.86 7.54 -1.68
CA PRO A 801 -8.80 8.60 -2.05
C PRO A 801 -8.52 9.20 -3.42
N LYS A 802 -9.57 9.79 -4.02
CA LYS A 802 -9.51 10.47 -5.33
C LYS A 802 -8.50 11.62 -5.33
N ARG A 803 -8.49 12.43 -4.27
CA ARG A 803 -7.41 13.40 -3.97
C ARG A 803 -6.38 12.69 -3.09
N PRO A 804 -5.08 12.67 -3.43
CA PRO A 804 -4.05 12.07 -2.58
C PRO A 804 -4.12 12.58 -1.14
N ALA A 805 -4.20 11.69 -0.17
CA ALA A 805 -4.29 12.03 1.25
C ALA A 805 -3.10 12.87 1.72
N PHE A 806 -1.90 12.33 1.47
CA PHE A 806 -0.62 12.93 1.84
C PHE A 806 0.21 13.17 0.59
N LYS A 807 1.00 14.24 0.63
CA LYS A 807 1.99 14.57 -0.38
C LYS A 807 3.30 14.99 0.28
N GLY A 808 4.42 14.70 -0.35
CA GLY A 808 5.72 15.16 0.13
C GLY A 808 6.72 15.51 -0.97
N SER A 809 7.95 15.81 -0.58
CA SER A 809 9.01 16.25 -1.51
C SER A 809 9.89 15.07 -1.95
N ALA A 810 9.89 14.75 -3.24
CA ALA A 810 10.77 13.72 -3.79
C ALA A 810 12.25 14.18 -3.85
N PRO A 811 13.23 13.26 -3.73
CA PRO A 811 14.63 13.56 -4.04
C PRO A 811 14.79 14.02 -5.49
N ILE A 812 15.34 15.22 -5.69
CA ILE A 812 15.37 15.90 -6.99
C ILE A 812 16.46 15.33 -7.91
N ASN A 813 17.61 14.93 -7.35
CA ASN A 813 18.76 14.42 -8.08
C ASN A 813 18.89 12.88 -8.01
N LEU A 814 19.68 12.32 -8.93
CA LEU A 814 19.89 10.86 -9.02
C LEU A 814 20.72 10.30 -7.85
N SER A 815 21.72 11.03 -7.35
CA SER A 815 22.60 10.53 -6.29
C SER A 815 21.84 10.29 -5.00
N ASP A 816 20.97 11.21 -4.60
CA ASP A 816 20.24 11.16 -3.34
C ASP A 816 19.11 10.13 -3.44
N ARG A 817 18.51 9.97 -4.64
CA ARG A 817 17.60 8.87 -4.96
C ARG A 817 18.28 7.50 -4.89
N LEU A 818 19.51 7.35 -5.39
CA LEU A 818 20.28 6.10 -5.28
C LEU A 818 20.72 5.82 -3.82
N HIS A 819 21.09 6.85 -3.06
CA HIS A 819 21.37 6.69 -1.62
C HIS A 819 20.11 6.33 -0.81
N GLN A 820 18.93 6.81 -1.19
CA GLN A 820 17.66 6.38 -0.60
C GLN A 820 17.41 4.88 -0.87
N VAL A 821 17.55 4.44 -2.12
CA VAL A 821 17.37 3.02 -2.52
C VAL A 821 18.44 2.12 -1.88
N LEU A 822 19.69 2.59 -1.75
CA LEU A 822 20.76 1.91 -1.02
C LEU A 822 20.36 1.65 0.44
N ARG A 823 19.78 2.64 1.14
CA ARG A 823 19.32 2.48 2.53
C ARG A 823 18.19 1.45 2.65
N TRP A 824 17.23 1.45 1.71
CA TRP A 824 16.15 0.46 1.67
C TRP A 824 16.68 -0.96 1.44
N ALA A 825 17.57 -1.13 0.47
CA ALA A 825 18.17 -2.42 0.17
C ALA A 825 19.06 -2.94 1.32
N LEU A 826 19.79 -2.05 2.01
CA LEU A 826 20.62 -2.40 3.16
C LEU A 826 19.76 -2.86 4.34
N GLY A 827 18.70 -2.13 4.69
CA GLY A 827 17.77 -2.53 5.74
C GLY A 827 17.06 -3.86 5.44
N SER A 828 16.69 -4.09 4.17
CA SER A 828 16.16 -5.36 3.69
C SER A 828 17.14 -6.54 3.90
N VAL A 829 18.43 -6.34 3.61
CA VAL A 829 19.48 -7.36 3.84
C VAL A 829 19.73 -7.59 5.33
N GLU A 830 19.70 -6.54 6.16
CA GLU A 830 19.76 -6.66 7.62
C GLU A 830 18.60 -7.52 8.15
N ILE A 831 17.36 -7.28 7.69
CA ILE A 831 16.19 -8.08 8.09
C ILE A 831 16.34 -9.54 7.66
N PHE A 832 16.81 -9.80 6.43
CA PHE A 832 17.06 -11.15 5.92
C PHE A 832 18.04 -11.96 6.78
N LEU A 833 19.09 -11.31 7.28
CA LEU A 833 20.11 -11.92 8.12
C LEU A 833 19.77 -11.90 9.63
N SER A 834 18.72 -11.18 10.02
CA SER A 834 18.27 -11.07 11.42
C SER A 834 17.45 -12.28 11.91
N ARG A 835 17.15 -12.30 13.21
CA ARG A 835 16.15 -13.21 13.83
C ARG A 835 14.79 -13.16 13.12
N HIS A 836 14.44 -12.04 12.50
CA HIS A 836 13.11 -11.73 11.97
C HIS A 836 12.92 -12.08 10.49
N CYS A 837 13.82 -12.85 9.87
CA CYS A 837 13.67 -13.24 8.47
C CYS A 837 12.37 -14.03 8.19
N PRO A 838 11.54 -13.62 7.20
CA PRO A 838 10.27 -14.29 6.87
C PRO A 838 10.38 -15.78 6.49
N LEU A 839 11.57 -16.27 6.13
CA LEU A 839 11.83 -17.66 5.76
C LEU A 839 11.79 -18.65 6.92
N TRP A 840 12.04 -18.22 8.17
CA TRP A 840 11.97 -19.07 9.35
C TRP A 840 11.22 -18.44 10.54
N TYR A 841 11.03 -17.12 10.57
CA TYR A 841 10.34 -16.45 11.66
C TYR A 841 8.83 -16.75 11.69
N ALA A 842 8.29 -16.96 12.90
CA ALA A 842 6.85 -17.08 13.16
C ALA A 842 6.07 -18.08 12.28
N TYR A 843 6.62 -19.28 12.02
CA TYR A 843 5.90 -20.34 11.28
C TYR A 843 4.70 -20.95 12.05
N GLY A 844 4.59 -20.70 13.36
CA GLY A 844 3.38 -20.94 14.16
C GLY A 844 2.46 -19.72 14.31
N GLY A 845 2.74 -18.61 13.62
CA GLY A 845 1.97 -17.38 13.68
C GLY A 845 0.70 -17.39 12.81
N LYS A 846 -0.08 -16.31 12.86
CA LYS A 846 -1.36 -16.17 12.14
C LYS A 846 -1.22 -15.52 10.74
N LEU A 847 0.01 -15.47 10.20
CA LEU A 847 0.33 -14.88 8.89
C LEU A 847 -0.13 -15.79 7.73
N LYS A 848 -0.83 -15.24 6.74
CA LYS A 848 -1.24 -16.00 5.53
C LYS A 848 -0.03 -16.44 4.69
N TYR A 849 -0.10 -17.59 4.03
CA TYR A 849 0.99 -18.08 3.17
C TYR A 849 1.34 -17.12 2.03
N LEU A 850 0.34 -16.58 1.32
CA LEU A 850 0.56 -15.66 0.20
C LEU A 850 1.13 -14.30 0.67
N GLU A 851 0.75 -13.88 1.88
CA GLU A 851 1.33 -12.70 2.56
C GLU A 851 2.79 -12.95 2.92
N ARG A 852 3.13 -14.14 3.44
CA ARG A 852 4.53 -14.54 3.69
C ARG A 852 5.35 -14.54 2.40
N PHE A 853 4.80 -14.99 1.27
CA PHE A 853 5.46 -14.91 -0.03
C PHE A 853 5.77 -13.47 -0.44
N ALA A 854 4.83 -12.53 -0.21
CA ALA A 854 5.06 -11.10 -0.45
C ALA A 854 6.17 -10.53 0.44
N TYR A 855 6.18 -10.87 1.73
CA TYR A 855 7.27 -10.46 2.64
C TYR A 855 8.61 -11.08 2.25
N ILE A 856 8.65 -12.34 1.83
CA ILE A 856 9.88 -12.95 1.29
C ILE A 856 10.37 -12.15 0.09
N ASN A 857 9.51 -11.88 -0.91
CA ASN A 857 9.86 -11.07 -2.09
C ASN A 857 10.45 -9.70 -1.70
N THR A 858 9.79 -9.01 -0.77
CA THR A 858 10.16 -7.65 -0.34
C THR A 858 11.41 -7.63 0.55
N ILE A 859 11.87 -8.78 1.07
CA ILE A 859 13.10 -8.90 1.84
C ILE A 859 14.28 -9.43 0.98
N VAL A 860 14.03 -10.27 -0.03
CA VAL A 860 15.09 -10.87 -0.86
C VAL A 860 15.38 -10.12 -2.17
N TYR A 861 14.56 -9.13 -2.56
CA TYR A 861 14.77 -8.39 -3.82
C TYR A 861 16.19 -7.82 -4.03
N PRO A 862 16.97 -7.39 -3.02
CA PRO A 862 18.31 -6.86 -3.26
C PRO A 862 19.26 -7.94 -3.79
N PHE A 863 19.08 -9.20 -3.42
CA PHE A 863 19.95 -10.31 -3.85
C PHE A 863 19.83 -10.60 -5.36
N THR A 864 18.73 -10.21 -6.00
CA THR A 864 18.57 -10.28 -7.46
C THR A 864 19.56 -9.36 -8.21
N SER A 865 20.24 -8.42 -7.53
CA SER A 865 21.35 -7.64 -8.09
C SER A 865 22.51 -8.48 -8.62
N ILE A 866 22.88 -9.55 -7.91
CA ILE A 866 24.02 -10.40 -8.26
C ILE A 866 23.80 -11.12 -9.61
N PRO A 867 22.71 -11.89 -9.82
CA PRO A 867 22.43 -12.47 -11.13
C PRO A 867 22.11 -11.41 -12.19
N LEU A 868 21.56 -10.25 -11.83
CA LEU A 868 21.34 -9.16 -12.80
C LEU A 868 22.66 -8.59 -13.33
N LEU A 869 23.65 -8.33 -12.47
CA LEU A 869 24.98 -7.87 -12.89
C LEU A 869 25.64 -8.90 -13.83
N ALA A 870 25.61 -10.17 -13.46
CA ALA A 870 26.15 -11.25 -14.29
C ALA A 870 25.43 -11.32 -15.65
N TYR A 871 24.10 -11.35 -15.65
CA TYR A 871 23.28 -11.44 -16.86
C TYR A 871 23.45 -10.24 -17.79
N CYS A 872 23.60 -9.01 -17.27
CA CYS A 872 23.88 -7.82 -18.09
C CYS A 872 25.33 -7.76 -18.63
N THR A 873 26.25 -8.55 -18.07
CA THR A 873 27.65 -8.66 -18.53
C THR A 873 27.80 -9.72 -19.64
N VAL A 874 27.02 -10.80 -19.56
CA VAL A 874 27.08 -11.95 -20.47
C VAL A 874 26.98 -11.59 -21.97
N PRO A 875 26.07 -10.70 -22.44
CA PRO A 875 25.97 -10.32 -23.86
C PRO A 875 27.27 -9.73 -24.43
N ALA A 876 27.94 -8.86 -23.66
CA ALA A 876 29.21 -8.26 -24.06
C ALA A 876 30.33 -9.31 -24.16
N ILE A 877 30.41 -10.25 -23.22
CA ILE A 877 31.39 -11.35 -23.29
C ILE A 877 31.10 -12.24 -24.53
N CYS A 878 29.84 -12.49 -24.86
CA CYS A 878 29.47 -13.28 -26.05
C CYS A 878 29.78 -12.55 -27.37
N LEU A 879 29.75 -11.22 -27.39
CA LEU A 879 30.19 -10.42 -28.52
C LEU A 879 31.72 -10.45 -28.65
N LEU A 880 32.46 -10.26 -27.55
CA LEU A 880 33.92 -10.20 -27.54
C LEU A 880 34.61 -11.56 -27.79
N THR A 881 34.03 -12.66 -27.31
CA THR A 881 34.66 -14.00 -27.38
C THR A 881 34.24 -14.84 -28.58
N GLY A 882 33.34 -14.34 -29.43
CA GLY A 882 32.74 -15.12 -30.53
C GLY A 882 31.78 -16.24 -30.09
N LYS A 883 31.83 -16.69 -28.82
CA LYS A 883 30.98 -17.74 -28.26
C LYS A 883 29.52 -17.29 -28.06
N PHE A 884 28.60 -18.24 -27.96
CA PHE A 884 27.18 -17.96 -27.73
C PHE A 884 26.55 -18.91 -26.70
N ILE A 885 25.54 -18.40 -25.98
CA ILE A 885 24.95 -19.01 -24.79
C ILE A 885 23.86 -20.04 -25.12
N ILE A 886 23.32 -19.95 -26.34
CA ILE A 886 22.17 -20.72 -26.83
C ILE A 886 22.69 -21.49 -28.05
N PRO A 887 22.56 -22.83 -28.08
CA PRO A 887 22.91 -23.60 -29.28
C PRO A 887 21.97 -23.24 -30.45
N THR A 888 22.31 -23.63 -31.67
CA THR A 888 21.46 -23.37 -32.86
C THR A 888 20.02 -23.84 -32.61
N LEU A 889 19.07 -22.90 -32.75
CA LEU A 889 17.67 -23.14 -32.38
C LEU A 889 16.97 -24.03 -33.41
N ASN A 890 16.55 -25.22 -32.99
CA ASN A 890 15.57 -26.02 -33.74
C ASN A 890 14.21 -25.29 -33.79
N ASN A 891 13.40 -25.55 -34.83
CA ASN A 891 12.07 -24.93 -35.00
C ASN A 891 11.20 -24.98 -33.72
N PHE A 892 11.21 -26.11 -33.00
CA PHE A 892 10.48 -26.28 -31.75
C PHE A 892 11.03 -25.42 -30.59
N ALA A 893 12.34 -25.18 -30.54
CA ALA A 893 12.96 -24.30 -29.54
C ALA A 893 12.54 -22.84 -29.78
N SER A 894 12.60 -22.38 -31.03
CA SER A 894 12.19 -21.03 -31.42
C SER A 894 10.75 -20.72 -31.01
N ILE A 895 9.83 -21.69 -31.10
CA ILE A 895 8.44 -21.55 -30.65
C ILE A 895 8.36 -21.23 -29.15
N TRP A 896 9.13 -21.91 -28.29
CA TRP A 896 9.11 -21.64 -26.85
C TRP A 896 9.70 -20.28 -26.49
N PHE A 897 10.76 -19.82 -27.17
CA PHE A 897 11.28 -18.46 -27.01
C PHE A 897 10.23 -17.41 -27.42
N MET A 898 9.60 -17.57 -28.58
CA MET A 898 8.56 -16.65 -29.05
C MET A 898 7.32 -16.64 -28.14
N ALA A 899 6.89 -17.81 -27.67
CA ALA A 899 5.80 -17.94 -26.71
C ALA A 899 6.13 -17.25 -25.38
N LEU A 900 7.37 -17.37 -24.90
CA LEU A 900 7.82 -16.68 -23.69
C LEU A 900 7.75 -15.16 -23.87
N PHE A 901 8.37 -14.59 -24.91
CA PHE A 901 8.32 -13.15 -25.17
C PHE A 901 6.89 -12.62 -25.32
N LEU A 902 6.05 -13.31 -26.09
CA LEU A 902 4.64 -12.93 -26.25
C LEU A 902 3.89 -12.99 -24.92
N SER A 903 4.10 -14.04 -24.11
CA SER A 903 3.45 -14.17 -22.80
C SER A 903 3.85 -13.04 -21.84
N ILE A 904 5.11 -12.58 -21.87
CA ILE A 904 5.59 -11.45 -21.06
C ILE A 904 4.85 -10.17 -21.45
N ILE A 905 4.81 -9.85 -22.75
CA ILE A 905 4.16 -8.65 -23.28
C ILE A 905 2.66 -8.64 -22.96
N VAL A 906 1.96 -9.76 -23.21
CA VAL A 906 0.52 -9.88 -22.92
C VAL A 906 0.24 -9.80 -21.42
N THR A 907 1.09 -10.38 -20.56
CA THR A 907 0.97 -10.23 -19.10
C THR A 907 1.04 -8.75 -18.70
N GLY A 908 2.06 -8.02 -19.18
CA GLY A 908 2.25 -6.60 -18.85
C GLY A 908 1.10 -5.73 -19.33
N ILE A 909 0.61 -5.90 -20.57
CA ILE A 909 -0.53 -5.14 -21.09
C ILE A 909 -1.79 -5.39 -20.24
N LEU A 910 -2.03 -6.63 -19.80
CA LEU A 910 -3.17 -6.95 -18.93
C LEU A 910 -3.00 -6.39 -17.51
N GLU A 911 -1.78 -6.39 -16.96
CA GLU A 911 -1.44 -5.78 -15.66
C GLU A 911 -1.73 -4.26 -15.66
N LEU A 912 -1.33 -3.57 -16.74
CA LEU A 912 -1.61 -2.14 -16.94
C LEU A 912 -3.11 -1.86 -17.13
N ARG A 913 -3.84 -2.73 -17.84
CA ARG A 913 -5.29 -2.55 -18.12
C ARG A 913 -6.19 -2.60 -16.88
N TRP A 914 -5.82 -3.37 -15.86
CA TRP A 914 -6.58 -3.41 -14.59
C TRP A 914 -6.09 -2.38 -13.57
N SER A 915 -4.79 -2.08 -13.56
CA SER A 915 -4.21 -1.12 -12.62
C SER A 915 -4.55 0.34 -12.98
N GLY A 916 -4.53 0.68 -14.28
CA GLY A 916 -4.68 2.05 -14.78
C GLY A 916 -3.35 2.81 -14.91
N VAL A 917 -2.22 2.14 -14.71
CA VAL A 917 -0.87 2.72 -14.82
C VAL A 917 -0.49 2.92 -16.30
N SER A 918 0.24 3.99 -16.59
CA SER A 918 0.72 4.29 -17.95
C SER A 918 1.85 3.33 -18.37
N LEU A 919 1.95 3.03 -19.67
CA LEU A 919 3.04 2.21 -20.20
C LEU A 919 4.42 2.90 -20.01
N GLU A 920 4.45 4.24 -20.05
CA GLU A 920 5.70 5.00 -19.85
C GLU A 920 6.20 4.92 -18.40
N ASP A 921 5.32 5.02 -17.41
CA ASP A 921 5.72 4.94 -16.00
C ASP A 921 6.13 3.51 -15.62
N TRP A 922 5.45 2.50 -16.18
CA TRP A 922 5.85 1.09 -16.04
C TRP A 922 7.25 0.83 -16.64
N TRP A 923 7.49 1.25 -17.88
CA TRP A 923 8.80 1.08 -18.50
C TRP A 923 9.91 1.82 -17.74
N ARG A 924 9.66 3.05 -17.27
CA ARG A 924 10.62 3.81 -16.43
C ARG A 924 10.90 3.09 -15.10
N ASN A 925 9.90 2.46 -14.50
CA ASN A 925 10.07 1.67 -13.29
C ASN A 925 11.00 0.46 -13.53
N GLU A 926 10.81 -0.27 -14.64
CA GLU A 926 11.70 -1.38 -15.02
C GLU A 926 13.14 -0.89 -15.31
N GLN A 927 13.30 0.23 -16.03
CA GLN A 927 14.62 0.85 -16.25
C GLN A 927 15.30 1.23 -14.92
N PHE A 928 14.55 1.85 -14.00
CA PHE A 928 15.08 2.23 -12.69
C PHE A 928 15.38 1.01 -11.80
N TRP A 929 14.59 -0.07 -11.89
CA TRP A 929 14.89 -1.35 -11.24
C TRP A 929 16.21 -1.94 -11.74
N VAL A 930 16.49 -1.92 -13.05
CA VAL A 930 17.79 -2.37 -13.60
C VAL A 930 18.93 -1.48 -13.09
N ILE A 931 18.77 -0.15 -13.12
CA ILE A 931 19.80 0.80 -12.65
C ILE A 931 20.09 0.58 -11.15
N GLY A 932 19.06 0.52 -10.32
CA GLY A 932 19.18 0.28 -8.88
C GLY A 932 19.75 -1.11 -8.55
N GLY A 933 19.37 -2.13 -9.33
CA GLY A 933 19.91 -3.48 -9.25
C GLY A 933 21.41 -3.55 -9.51
N VAL A 934 21.89 -2.95 -10.59
CA VAL A 934 23.32 -2.93 -10.95
C VAL A 934 24.15 -2.05 -9.98
N SER A 935 23.55 -1.02 -9.37
CA SER A 935 24.22 -0.08 -8.47
C SER A 935 23.89 -0.30 -6.99
N ALA A 936 22.88 0.41 -6.47
CA ALA A 936 22.56 0.51 -5.06
C ALA A 936 22.31 -0.84 -4.39
N HIS A 937 21.57 -1.76 -5.03
CA HIS A 937 21.26 -3.08 -4.47
C HIS A 937 22.53 -3.93 -4.34
N LEU A 938 23.42 -3.90 -5.34
CA LEU A 938 24.68 -4.64 -5.33
C LEU A 938 25.57 -4.18 -4.16
N PHE A 939 25.77 -2.86 -4.00
CA PHE A 939 26.53 -2.31 -2.88
C PHE A 939 25.85 -2.61 -1.53
N ALA A 940 24.53 -2.53 -1.42
CA ALA A 940 23.78 -2.85 -0.22
C ALA A 940 23.96 -4.32 0.22
N VAL A 941 23.95 -5.28 -0.72
CA VAL A 941 24.16 -6.70 -0.41
C VAL A 941 25.58 -6.93 0.15
N PHE A 942 26.62 -6.37 -0.48
CA PHE A 942 27.98 -6.49 0.05
C PHE A 942 28.16 -5.78 1.40
N GLN A 943 27.61 -4.57 1.57
CA GLN A 943 27.66 -3.83 2.82
C GLN A 943 26.90 -4.54 3.95
N GLY A 944 25.71 -5.06 3.69
CA GLY A 944 24.91 -5.78 4.67
C GLY A 944 25.56 -7.10 5.10
N LEU A 945 26.13 -7.86 4.17
CA LEU A 945 26.91 -9.07 4.48
C LEU A 945 28.15 -8.73 5.33
N LEU A 946 28.93 -7.71 4.95
CA LEU A 946 30.09 -7.27 5.72
C LEU A 946 29.70 -6.78 7.12
N LYS A 947 28.61 -6.01 7.25
CA LYS A 947 28.13 -5.51 8.54
C LYS A 947 27.73 -6.63 9.48
N VAL A 948 26.98 -7.64 9.01
CA VAL A 948 26.53 -8.76 9.85
C VAL A 948 27.66 -9.74 10.17
N LEU A 949 28.60 -9.97 9.24
CA LEU A 949 29.70 -10.93 9.44
C LEU A 949 30.91 -10.33 10.20
N ALA A 950 31.18 -9.02 10.04
CA ALA A 950 32.34 -8.35 10.62
C ALA A 950 32.01 -7.27 11.66
N GLY A 951 30.73 -7.00 11.94
CA GLY A 951 30.29 -6.05 12.97
C GLY A 951 30.57 -4.57 12.66
N VAL A 952 30.91 -4.24 11.40
CA VAL A 952 31.29 -2.87 11.02
C VAL A 952 30.04 -2.00 10.85
N ASP A 953 29.84 -1.04 11.75
CA ASP A 953 28.74 -0.08 11.67
C ASP A 953 28.89 0.87 10.48
N THR A 954 27.95 0.78 9.54
CA THR A 954 27.84 1.70 8.40
C THR A 954 27.27 3.04 8.85
N ASN A 955 28.09 4.11 8.80
CA ASN A 955 27.64 5.47 9.07
C ASN A 955 26.45 5.85 8.17
N PHE A 956 25.35 6.26 8.80
CA PHE A 956 24.10 6.60 8.14
C PHE A 956 24.07 8.09 7.79
N THR A 957 24.03 8.41 6.50
CA THR A 957 23.83 9.77 6.01
C THR A 957 22.36 10.02 5.67
N VAL A 958 21.78 11.07 6.25
CA VAL A 958 20.48 11.59 5.83
C VAL A 958 20.66 12.28 4.48
N THR A 959 19.87 11.88 3.49
CA THR A 959 19.80 12.56 2.19
C THR A 959 19.08 13.89 2.36
N ALA A 960 19.80 15.01 2.18
CA ALA A 960 19.22 16.34 2.26
C ALA A 960 18.08 16.51 1.23
N LYS A 961 16.96 17.09 1.67
CA LYS A 961 15.85 17.48 0.80
C LYS A 961 15.91 19.00 0.65
N ALA A 962 16.72 19.46 -0.31
CA ALA A 962 16.84 20.88 -0.60
C ALA A 962 15.49 21.46 -1.05
N ALA A 963 15.19 22.68 -0.60
CA ALA A 963 13.98 23.42 -0.92
C ALA A 963 14.30 24.81 -1.49
N ASP A 964 15.33 24.86 -2.35
CA ASP A 964 15.70 26.10 -3.04
C ASP A 964 14.84 26.30 -4.29
N ASP A 965 14.19 27.46 -4.38
CA ASP A 965 13.31 27.90 -5.47
C ASP A 965 14.04 28.12 -6.83
N SER A 966 15.27 27.61 -7.00
CA SER A 966 16.10 27.76 -8.21
C SER A 966 15.69 26.81 -9.35
N GLU A 967 14.49 27.05 -9.88
CA GLU A 967 13.93 26.59 -11.17
C GLU A 967 14.70 25.44 -11.87
N PHE A 968 14.59 24.22 -11.32
CA PHE A 968 15.16 22.97 -11.85
C PHE A 968 16.70 22.90 -12.01
N GLY A 969 17.47 23.88 -11.53
CA GLY A 969 18.94 23.93 -11.68
C GLY A 969 19.63 22.71 -11.05
N GLU A 970 19.28 22.38 -9.80
CA GLU A 970 19.84 21.23 -9.08
C GLU A 970 19.45 19.86 -9.66
N LEU A 971 18.35 19.79 -10.43
CA LEU A 971 17.86 18.55 -11.07
C LEU A 971 18.86 18.00 -12.12
N TYR A 972 19.83 18.83 -12.52
CA TYR A 972 20.91 18.49 -13.45
C TYR A 972 22.31 18.47 -12.82
N LEU A 973 22.46 18.72 -11.52
CA LEU A 973 23.75 18.61 -10.83
C LEU A 973 24.12 17.13 -10.60
N PHE A 974 24.97 16.61 -11.46
CA PHE A 974 25.48 15.24 -11.37
C PHE A 974 26.57 15.13 -10.30
N LYS A 975 26.20 14.67 -9.10
CA LYS A 975 27.16 14.32 -8.04
C LYS A 975 27.77 12.94 -8.34
N TRP A 976 29.07 12.89 -8.63
CA TRP A 976 29.77 11.61 -8.85
C TRP A 976 29.86 10.82 -7.54
N THR A 977 29.41 9.57 -7.54
CA THR A 977 29.50 8.65 -6.38
C THR A 977 29.99 7.27 -6.80
N THR A 978 30.55 6.51 -5.86
CA THR A 978 31.03 5.14 -6.10
C THR A 978 29.95 4.18 -6.58
N LEU A 979 28.68 4.47 -6.25
CA LEU A 979 27.50 3.72 -6.72
C LEU A 979 27.38 3.69 -8.25
N LEU A 980 27.97 4.66 -8.95
CA LEU A 980 27.84 4.82 -10.40
C LEU A 980 28.91 4.04 -11.20
N ILE A 981 29.89 3.45 -10.51
CA ILE A 981 30.97 2.68 -11.14
C ILE A 981 30.43 1.43 -11.86
N PRO A 982 29.60 0.54 -11.27
CA PRO A 982 29.14 -0.65 -11.99
C PRO A 982 28.26 -0.33 -13.21
N PRO A 983 27.28 0.60 -13.17
CA PRO A 983 26.51 0.99 -14.36
C PRO A 983 27.38 1.59 -15.48
N THR A 984 28.36 2.44 -15.17
CA THR A 984 29.25 3.01 -16.19
C THR A 984 30.13 1.95 -16.84
N THR A 985 30.71 1.04 -16.05
CA THR A 985 31.49 -0.10 -16.55
C THR A 985 30.64 -1.01 -17.45
N LEU A 986 29.39 -1.33 -17.08
CA LEU A 986 28.50 -2.15 -17.92
C LEU A 986 28.19 -1.49 -19.27
N ILE A 987 27.95 -0.18 -19.30
CA ILE A 987 27.71 0.55 -20.55
C ILE A 987 28.95 0.49 -21.45
N ILE A 988 30.13 0.82 -20.91
CA ILE A 988 31.38 0.83 -21.68
C ILE A 988 31.66 -0.57 -22.25
N LEU A 989 31.55 -1.62 -21.40
CA LEU A 989 31.78 -3.01 -21.77
C LEU A 989 30.81 -3.49 -22.87
N ASN A 990 29.51 -3.15 -22.77
CA ASN A 990 28.54 -3.48 -23.82
C ASN A 990 28.76 -2.68 -25.11
N MET A 991 29.08 -1.39 -25.04
CA MET A 991 29.39 -0.56 -26.21
C MET A 991 30.63 -1.06 -26.96
N VAL A 992 31.71 -1.40 -26.25
CA VAL A 992 32.92 -2.00 -26.83
C VAL A 992 32.61 -3.37 -27.43
N GLY A 993 31.81 -4.20 -26.74
CA GLY A 993 31.34 -5.48 -27.27
C GLY A 993 30.56 -5.33 -28.59
N VAL A 994 29.63 -4.37 -28.68
CA VAL A 994 28.87 -4.09 -29.90
C VAL A 994 29.77 -3.68 -31.06
N VAL A 995 30.73 -2.77 -30.85
CA VAL A 995 31.67 -2.33 -31.89
C VAL A 995 32.57 -3.49 -32.34
N ALA A 996 33.11 -4.27 -31.41
CA ALA A 996 33.95 -5.43 -31.71
C ALA A 996 33.19 -6.51 -32.50
N GLY A 997 31.97 -6.87 -32.05
CA GLY A 997 31.15 -7.90 -32.71
C GLY A 997 30.68 -7.50 -34.11
N ILE A 998 30.39 -6.21 -34.34
CA ILE A 998 30.08 -5.70 -35.68
C ILE A 998 31.32 -5.76 -36.58
N SER A 999 32.50 -5.37 -36.06
CA SER A 999 33.75 -5.42 -36.83
C SER A 999 34.12 -6.85 -37.23
N ASP A 1000 34.04 -7.81 -36.29
CA ASP A 1000 34.30 -9.23 -36.56
C ASP A 1000 33.36 -9.81 -37.63
N ALA A 1001 32.06 -9.52 -37.55
CA ALA A 1001 31.08 -9.99 -38.52
C ALA A 1001 31.24 -9.38 -39.93
N ILE A 1002 31.77 -8.16 -40.03
CA ILE A 1002 32.11 -7.52 -41.31
C ILE A 1002 33.30 -8.25 -41.98
N ASN A 1003 34.25 -8.76 -41.21
CA ASN A 1003 35.42 -9.46 -41.74
C ASN A 1003 35.15 -10.95 -42.03
N ASN A 1004 34.33 -11.62 -41.21
CA ASN A 1004 33.99 -13.04 -41.36
C ASN A 1004 32.86 -13.32 -42.37
N GLY A 1005 32.30 -12.27 -43.00
CA GLY A 1005 31.33 -12.38 -44.09
C GLY A 1005 29.90 -12.74 -43.65
N TYR A 1006 29.00 -12.84 -44.64
CA TYR A 1006 27.54 -12.91 -44.42
C TYR A 1006 27.05 -14.10 -43.55
N GLY A 1007 27.82 -15.20 -43.46
CA GLY A 1007 27.46 -16.35 -42.62
C GLY A 1007 27.42 -16.05 -41.11
N SER A 1008 28.10 -14.99 -40.65
CA SER A 1008 28.16 -14.60 -39.23
C SER A 1008 26.96 -13.78 -38.73
N TRP A 1009 26.12 -13.27 -39.64
CA TRP A 1009 25.11 -12.25 -39.32
C TRP A 1009 23.92 -12.76 -38.50
N GLY A 1010 23.54 -14.03 -38.67
CA GLY A 1010 22.45 -14.65 -37.90
C GLY A 1010 22.75 -14.71 -36.39
N PRO A 1011 23.86 -15.36 -35.97
CA PRO A 1011 24.31 -15.35 -34.59
C PRO A 1011 24.60 -13.95 -34.02
N LEU A 1012 25.11 -13.03 -34.85
CA LEU A 1012 25.36 -11.65 -34.45
C LEU A 1012 24.06 -10.96 -33.99
N PHE A 1013 22.95 -11.10 -34.74
CA PHE A 1013 21.70 -10.42 -34.42
C PHE A 1013 21.18 -10.77 -33.00
N GLY A 1014 21.24 -12.05 -32.61
CA GLY A 1014 20.86 -12.49 -31.27
C GLY A 1014 21.74 -11.88 -30.16
N LYS A 1015 23.05 -11.80 -30.39
CA LYS A 1015 24.00 -11.18 -29.44
C LYS A 1015 23.79 -9.67 -29.31
N LEU A 1016 23.62 -8.98 -30.44
CA LEU A 1016 23.36 -7.54 -30.49
C LEU A 1016 22.02 -7.19 -29.83
N PHE A 1017 20.97 -8.01 -30.01
CA PHE A 1017 19.68 -7.80 -29.36
C PHE A 1017 19.79 -7.75 -27.83
N PHE A 1018 20.50 -8.71 -27.21
CA PHE A 1018 20.68 -8.70 -25.75
C PHE A 1018 21.55 -7.56 -25.25
N SER A 1019 22.62 -7.20 -25.97
CA SER A 1019 23.46 -6.05 -25.58
C SER A 1019 22.72 -4.72 -25.72
N PHE A 1020 21.91 -4.58 -26.79
CA PHE A 1020 21.03 -3.41 -26.98
C PHE A 1020 19.96 -3.31 -25.90
N TRP A 1021 19.38 -4.43 -25.45
CA TRP A 1021 18.46 -4.46 -24.31
C TRP A 1021 19.11 -3.85 -23.04
N VAL A 1022 20.36 -4.23 -22.72
CA VAL A 1022 21.10 -3.66 -21.57
C VAL A 1022 21.30 -2.15 -21.75
N ILE A 1023 21.78 -1.73 -22.93
CA ILE A 1023 22.06 -0.31 -23.23
C ILE A 1023 20.78 0.54 -23.16
N VAL A 1024 19.64 0.04 -23.64
CA VAL A 1024 18.34 0.74 -23.58
C VAL A 1024 17.81 0.87 -22.14
N HIS A 1025 18.04 -0.14 -21.28
CA HIS A 1025 17.63 -0.03 -19.86
C HIS A 1025 18.51 0.94 -19.07
N LEU A 1026 19.81 1.02 -19.40
CA LEU A 1026 20.74 1.97 -18.80
C LEU A 1026 20.77 3.35 -19.51
N TYR A 1027 20.00 3.55 -20.59
CA TYR A 1027 19.96 4.82 -21.33
C TYR A 1027 19.49 6.02 -20.50
N PRO A 1028 18.48 5.93 -19.59
CA PRO A 1028 18.13 7.05 -18.71
C PRO A 1028 19.28 7.46 -17.78
N PHE A 1029 20.09 6.49 -17.33
CA PHE A 1029 21.29 6.75 -16.55
C PHE A 1029 22.37 7.44 -17.39
N LEU A 1030 22.63 6.98 -18.62
CA LEU A 1030 23.55 7.63 -19.56
C LEU A 1030 23.12 9.08 -19.84
N LYS A 1031 21.82 9.31 -20.07
CA LYS A 1031 21.23 10.65 -20.25
C LYS A 1031 21.31 11.51 -18.98
N GLY A 1032 21.37 10.89 -17.80
CA GLY A 1032 21.62 11.57 -16.52
C GLY A 1032 23.08 12.00 -16.36
N LEU A 1033 24.03 11.13 -16.73
CA LEU A 1033 25.47 11.43 -16.77
C LEU A 1033 25.80 12.54 -17.79
N MET A 1034 25.12 12.54 -18.93
CA MET A 1034 25.21 13.59 -19.96
C MET A 1034 24.40 14.85 -19.57
N GLY A 1035 24.65 15.37 -18.37
CA GLY A 1035 23.96 16.53 -17.77
C GLY A 1035 23.86 17.74 -18.72
N ARG A 1036 22.78 18.52 -18.56
CA ARG A 1036 22.31 19.45 -19.59
C ARG A 1036 23.21 20.68 -19.76
N GLN A 1037 24.10 20.65 -20.74
CA GLN A 1037 24.52 21.85 -21.49
C GLN A 1037 24.36 21.62 -23.00
N ASN A 1038 23.26 22.18 -23.55
CA ASN A 1038 22.94 22.26 -24.99
C ASN A 1038 22.79 20.95 -25.79
N ARG A 1039 22.48 21.08 -27.09
CA ARG A 1039 22.44 19.98 -28.10
C ARG A 1039 23.84 19.44 -28.45
N THR A 1040 24.89 20.12 -28.01
CA THR A 1040 26.29 19.87 -28.38
C THR A 1040 26.91 18.56 -27.85
N PRO A 1041 26.72 18.11 -26.60
CA PRO A 1041 27.38 16.89 -26.11
C PRO A 1041 26.80 15.61 -26.70
N THR A 1042 25.51 15.60 -27.06
CA THR A 1042 24.93 14.45 -27.80
C THR A 1042 25.47 14.36 -29.22
N ILE A 1043 25.69 15.49 -29.89
CA ILE A 1043 26.34 15.54 -31.20
C ILE A 1043 27.80 15.09 -31.08
N VAL A 1044 28.56 15.60 -30.11
CA VAL A 1044 29.97 15.20 -29.88
C VAL A 1044 30.09 13.70 -29.54
N VAL A 1045 29.19 13.14 -28.73
CA VAL A 1045 29.18 11.70 -28.41
C VAL A 1045 28.80 10.85 -29.63
N LEU A 1046 27.86 11.30 -30.46
CA LEU A 1046 27.57 10.61 -31.73
C LEU A 1046 28.77 10.62 -32.68
N TRP A 1047 29.47 11.76 -32.79
CA TRP A 1047 30.71 11.84 -33.57
C TRP A 1047 31.86 11.03 -32.96
N SER A 1048 32.01 10.97 -31.64
CA SER A 1048 33.07 10.16 -31.02
C SER A 1048 32.80 8.66 -31.13
N ILE A 1049 31.54 8.22 -31.02
CA ILE A 1049 31.14 6.84 -31.33
C ILE A 1049 31.41 6.50 -32.81
N LEU A 1050 31.06 7.41 -33.72
CA LEU A 1050 31.29 7.23 -35.15
C LEU A 1050 32.80 7.16 -35.47
N LEU A 1051 33.60 8.08 -34.95
CA LEU A 1051 35.06 8.08 -35.08
C LEU A 1051 35.70 6.83 -34.45
N ALA A 1052 35.24 6.40 -33.27
CA ALA A 1052 35.70 5.17 -32.64
C ALA A 1052 35.35 3.93 -33.48
N SER A 1053 34.15 3.87 -34.07
CA SER A 1053 33.77 2.77 -34.96
C SER A 1053 34.61 2.74 -36.23
N ILE A 1054 34.94 3.90 -36.81
CA ILE A 1054 35.84 4.02 -37.96
C ILE A 1054 37.26 3.60 -37.56
N PHE A 1055 37.76 4.04 -36.40
CA PHE A 1055 39.07 3.65 -35.89
C PHE A 1055 39.16 2.13 -35.64
N SER A 1056 38.13 1.51 -35.05
CA SER A 1056 38.08 0.05 -34.87
C SER A 1056 38.01 -0.71 -36.20
N LEU A 1057 37.28 -0.23 -37.19
CA LEU A 1057 37.24 -0.83 -38.53
C LEU A 1057 38.60 -0.70 -39.26
N ILE A 1058 39.25 0.46 -39.14
CA ILE A 1058 40.59 0.69 -39.68
C ILE A 1058 41.61 -0.20 -38.96
N TRP A 1059 41.56 -0.27 -37.62
CA TRP A 1059 42.45 -1.12 -36.82
C TRP A 1059 42.36 -2.56 -37.29
N VAL A 1060 41.17 -3.17 -37.30
CA VAL A 1060 41.01 -4.58 -37.68
C VAL A 1060 41.36 -4.85 -39.15
N ARG A 1061 41.28 -3.84 -40.04
CA ARG A 1061 41.77 -3.94 -41.42
C ARG A 1061 43.29 -3.82 -41.56
N ILE A 1062 43.96 -3.17 -40.62
CA ILE A 1062 45.42 -2.98 -40.60
C ILE A 1062 46.12 -4.06 -39.78
N ASP A 1063 45.44 -4.65 -38.79
CA ASP A 1063 46.01 -5.48 -37.74
C ASP A 1063 46.86 -6.65 -38.30
N PRO A 1064 48.19 -6.62 -38.13
CA PRO A 1064 49.08 -7.65 -38.66
C PRO A 1064 49.05 -8.95 -37.86
N PHE A 1065 48.32 -8.99 -36.73
CA PHE A 1065 48.28 -10.15 -35.82
C PHE A 1065 47.11 -11.11 -36.06
N LEU A 1066 46.17 -10.77 -36.95
CA LEU A 1066 45.22 -11.76 -37.48
C LEU A 1066 45.96 -12.71 -38.43
N PRO A 1067 45.85 -14.05 -38.26
CA PRO A 1067 46.45 -14.99 -39.20
C PRO A 1067 45.78 -14.79 -40.56
N LYS A 1068 46.53 -14.24 -41.52
CA LYS A 1068 46.11 -14.18 -42.94
C LYS A 1068 45.64 -15.57 -43.33
N GLN A 1069 44.43 -15.68 -43.90
CA GLN A 1069 43.92 -16.95 -44.36
C GLN A 1069 44.93 -17.57 -45.33
N VAL A 1070 45.61 -18.62 -44.89
CA VAL A 1070 46.43 -19.45 -45.76
C VAL A 1070 45.43 -20.15 -46.67
N GLY A 1071 45.37 -19.72 -47.93
CA GLY A 1071 44.56 -20.38 -48.94
C GLY A 1071 44.94 -21.87 -49.04
N PRO A 1072 44.09 -22.71 -49.65
CA PRO A 1072 44.40 -24.12 -49.84
C PRO A 1072 45.78 -24.26 -50.47
N ILE A 1073 46.60 -25.18 -49.93
CA ILE A 1073 47.97 -25.39 -50.40
C ILE A 1073 47.92 -25.84 -51.87
N LEU A 1074 48.16 -24.89 -52.77
CA LEU A 1074 48.23 -25.13 -54.21
C LEU A 1074 49.48 -25.96 -54.49
N LYS A 1075 49.34 -27.29 -54.53
CA LYS A 1075 50.34 -28.14 -55.19
C LYS A 1075 50.36 -27.79 -56.68
N GLN A 1076 51.55 -27.69 -57.25
CA GLN A 1076 51.71 -27.69 -58.71
C GLN A 1076 51.08 -28.97 -59.27
N CYS A 1077 49.93 -28.79 -59.94
CA CYS A 1077 49.50 -29.70 -60.97
C CYS A 1077 50.57 -29.64 -62.07
N GLY A 1078 51.32 -30.72 -62.28
CA GLY A 1078 52.42 -30.79 -63.25
C GLY A 1078 51.94 -30.87 -64.70
N VAL A 1079 51.04 -29.96 -65.07
CA VAL A 1079 50.48 -29.78 -66.41
C VAL A 1079 50.73 -28.31 -66.76
N GLU A 1080 51.47 -28.07 -67.84
CA GLU A 1080 51.62 -26.73 -68.40
C GLU A 1080 50.28 -26.31 -69.01
N CYS A 1081 49.71 -25.21 -68.50
CA CYS A 1081 48.50 -24.54 -68.98
C CYS A 1081 48.84 -23.11 -69.39
#